data_AF-A0A933PV90-F1
#
_entry.id   AF-A0A933PV90-F1
#
_cell.length_a   1.000
_cell.length_b   1.000
_cell.length_c   1.000
_cell.angle_alpha   90.00
_cell.angle_beta   90.00
_cell.angle_gamma   90.00
#
_symmetry.space_group_name_H-M   'P 1'
#
loop_
_entity.id
_entity.type
_entity.pdbx_description
1 polymer ?
#
loop_
_entity_poly.entity_id
_entity_poly.type
_entity_poly.pdbx_seq_one_letter_code
_entity_poly.pdbx_strand_id
1 'polypeptide(L)'
;MKLSSSGGIMRIAIAVLLCACFVWGAPDIYWNCDTISGTSLAAVSPAGHTFAAEVKGNGTLADGKTGKALQFDGTSTYAAVTLGAGGQTVVNRGAFTVMLWVNPDSVTGRRPLIMKRTSNNATSFGLTIRGKLFVFEACDKTGKWSYICNSDKTQIMPNVWTHLAAVVEEGKAVKLYVNGALVRTHAVNAPLSFNSEDIQIGRDAWGGDPESTKLPGFYAGRMDEIKFFGSALAAEAIAGEMASEVRKDAMISSTFYVSPSGNDTDPGTLEKPFATPARALLAARGSAGKTPVSIELRGGAYMLSETLKFTSADSGTPDAPVIWRSYEGETAVISGGRVVNGLRESTVNGMRRWNTDFPDVKSGERTFRQLFIKQRGKPYERRYRPHIGMKRVDGLTYSPRRKAAAHRAAQIDFQFAPGDFKSWENLSDIEVVVLHVWSSSRLFVKEIDTKRNVVTFTGMPTFAVDQGGLQPYFIENVKEELDAPGEWYLDRPTGSFTYLPLTGETIGDTRLVVPALSTVISFSGDYSNEAFVSNIILSNIVISHNESPLPKEGYGGSQGQPDLPAIVEMTGAKHCALVRCTVSQTGNYGVAMGLGCQENRVTGCRLFDLGGGGVKVGDLRMDSKAKYPVLPTGNIVENCAISDGGIMYYSANAVWGGIVSGTKILHNAIWNFSYSGIAVGWNWSDTPTSCSSNIIAYNHISNVLTVVADGASIYTLGRQPGTVIRGNVLRDNIKSPFAKEFWQLGLYLDEGSSEMIVENNFVWRVGTHGFNINSGAQNIIRNNVMGPVYGNHAPYIRSAKKSYARDNIFTRNISYCDSENMADEPWDKSLFLCSSNIYWNFAGKTFTFKDKSFAEWQAMGQDAGSLIADPLLENSTTGDAKLKPSSPAFALGFVAFDTSEAGLTAAYRDVATPVKVTEPPFFAMKLAEPRAATGFSFDFEDIPLGVAPRGFACNGCTPEANFQVVEGTAKSGKRSLMATDSKSAPKPFYPYLTHMLPKHLEKGTVIFTFSVMQKKEAPAAIDIAFRDYSKKGNAKKEFVSAAGVMFSAAGTVSANGTEIATAPPGTWTTVTISLSLGSARTTDITVTLADGTVKKVSSPLSDEFAAVSWIGFVCGDTVDGVCYIDDISLDLK
;
A
#
# COMPACT_ATOMS: atom_id res chain seq x y z
N MET A 1 18.71 -6.74 52.74
CA MET A 1 19.73 -5.74 52.36
C MET A 1 19.04 -4.63 51.56
N LYS A 2 19.23 -3.38 51.97
CA LYS A 2 18.60 -2.19 51.38
C LYS A 2 19.08 -1.96 49.95
N LEU A 3 18.15 -1.73 49.01
CA LEU A 3 18.42 -1.10 47.71
C LEU A 3 17.93 0.35 47.81
N SER A 4 18.90 1.28 47.77
CA SER A 4 18.70 2.72 47.80
C SER A 4 18.79 3.32 46.38
N SER A 5 17.85 4.23 46.10
CA SER A 5 18.02 5.46 45.31
C SER A 5 18.65 5.38 43.90
N SER A 6 17.81 5.20 42.88
CA SER A 6 18.06 5.70 41.51
C SER A 6 16.77 5.84 40.66
N GLY A 7 15.62 6.09 41.30
CA GLY A 7 14.31 6.15 40.63
C GLY A 7 13.92 7.49 39.99
N GLY A 8 14.77 8.51 40.03
CA GLY A 8 14.42 9.88 39.57
C GLY A 8 14.76 10.19 38.11
N ILE A 9 15.84 9.61 37.58
CA ILE A 9 16.42 10.04 36.28
C ILE A 9 15.77 9.27 35.11
N MET A 10 15.32 8.04 35.33
CA MET A 10 14.79 7.16 34.28
C MET A 10 13.33 7.48 33.89
N ARG A 11 12.57 8.16 34.75
CA ARG A 11 11.20 8.62 34.40
C ARG A 11 11.20 9.92 33.59
N ILE A 12 12.23 10.76 33.75
CA ILE A 12 12.40 11.98 32.96
C ILE A 12 12.89 11.62 31.55
N ALA A 13 13.81 10.66 31.41
CA ALA A 13 14.29 10.21 30.10
C ALA A 13 13.21 9.56 29.21
N ILE A 14 12.24 8.83 29.80
CA ILE A 14 11.14 8.21 29.03
C ILE A 14 10.05 9.22 28.66
N ALA A 15 9.80 10.25 29.48
CA ALA A 15 8.92 11.37 29.11
C ALA A 15 9.53 12.27 28.01
N VAL A 16 10.86 12.37 27.96
CA VAL A 16 11.62 13.18 26.97
C VAL A 16 11.65 12.52 25.59
N LEU A 17 11.61 11.19 25.47
CA LEU A 17 11.52 10.49 24.17
C LEU A 17 10.10 10.51 23.55
N LEU A 18 9.04 10.59 24.35
CA LEU A 18 7.66 10.62 23.86
C LEU A 18 7.19 12.03 23.42
N CYS A 19 7.79 13.10 23.94
CA CYS A 19 7.34 14.47 23.66
C CYS A 19 7.83 15.07 22.34
N ALA A 20 8.68 14.37 21.57
CA ALA A 20 9.14 14.87 20.27
C ALA A 20 8.29 14.41 19.08
N CYS A 21 7.28 13.53 19.29
CA CYS A 21 6.42 12.96 18.22
C CYS A 21 4.99 13.51 18.15
N PHE A 22 4.51 14.19 19.18
CA PHE A 22 3.15 14.73 19.18
C PHE A 22 3.26 16.25 19.00
N VAL A 23 2.87 16.75 17.83
CA VAL A 23 2.30 18.10 17.78
C VAL A 23 0.97 17.94 18.50
N TRP A 24 0.98 18.16 19.81
CA TRP A 24 -0.26 18.34 20.57
C TRP A 24 -1.01 19.51 19.91
N GLY A 25 -2.32 19.38 19.72
CA GLY A 25 -3.11 20.22 18.80
C GLY A 25 -2.73 21.70 18.84
N ALA A 26 -2.62 22.34 17.67
CA ALA A 26 -2.19 23.74 17.57
C ALA A 26 -3.01 24.67 18.51
N PRO A 27 -2.37 25.68 19.13
CA PRO A 27 -3.07 26.61 19.99
C PRO A 27 -4.20 27.32 19.23
N ASP A 28 -5.33 27.52 19.91
CA ASP A 28 -6.47 28.27 19.38
C ASP A 28 -6.12 29.74 19.16
N ILE A 29 -5.21 30.28 19.98
CA ILE A 29 -4.63 31.61 19.83
C ILE A 29 -3.14 31.57 20.16
N TYR A 30 -2.33 32.14 19.28
CA TYR A 30 -0.88 32.20 19.45
C TYR A 30 -0.31 33.56 19.06
N TRP A 31 0.29 34.25 20.03
CA TRP A 31 1.11 35.45 19.80
C TRP A 31 2.58 35.06 19.95
N ASN A 32 3.31 35.00 18.83
CA ASN A 32 4.74 34.68 18.83
C ASN A 32 5.62 35.86 19.25
N CYS A 33 5.08 37.07 19.38
CA CYS A 33 5.81 38.26 19.81
C CYS A 33 7.01 38.68 18.94
N ASP A 34 7.16 38.12 17.72
CA ASP A 34 8.34 38.37 16.88
C ASP A 34 8.30 39.70 16.11
N THR A 35 7.09 40.21 15.83
CA THR A 35 6.88 41.36 14.96
C THR A 35 5.76 42.26 15.47
N ILE A 36 5.96 43.58 15.32
CA ILE A 36 4.93 44.60 15.56
C ILE A 36 4.86 45.45 14.30
N SER A 37 3.68 45.55 13.70
CA SER A 37 3.43 46.42 12.55
C SER A 37 2.60 47.62 12.99
N GLY A 38 3.23 48.80 13.05
CA GLY A 38 2.65 49.97 13.71
C GLY A 38 2.49 49.71 15.22
N THR A 39 1.25 49.63 15.71
CA THR A 39 0.91 49.22 17.08
C THR A 39 0.36 47.79 17.15
N SER A 40 0.23 47.08 16.02
CA SER A 40 -0.42 45.78 15.99
C SER A 40 0.58 44.65 16.20
N LEU A 41 0.37 43.86 17.26
CA LEU A 41 0.99 42.56 17.49
C LEU A 41 0.11 41.47 16.89
N ALA A 42 0.63 40.73 15.92
CA ALA A 42 -0.13 39.70 15.21
C ALA A 42 -0.40 38.47 16.11
N ALA A 43 -1.50 37.76 15.79
CA ALA A 43 -1.85 36.50 16.40
C ALA A 43 -2.24 35.48 15.32
N VAL A 44 -1.82 34.24 15.49
CA VAL A 44 -2.27 33.11 14.66
C VAL A 44 -3.45 32.45 15.36
N SER A 45 -4.54 32.23 14.63
CA SER A 45 -5.71 31.47 15.11
C SER A 45 -6.27 30.58 14.00
N PRO A 46 -6.27 29.25 14.18
CA PRO A 46 -6.85 28.30 13.21
C PRO A 46 -8.36 28.49 12.98
N ALA A 47 -9.06 29.16 13.90
CA ALA A 47 -10.51 29.39 13.84
C ALA A 47 -10.93 30.55 12.93
N GLY A 48 -10.00 31.23 12.24
CA GLY A 48 -10.28 32.33 11.32
C GLY A 48 -10.75 33.63 12.00
N HIS A 49 -10.64 33.72 13.33
CA HIS A 49 -10.93 34.92 14.11
C HIS A 49 -9.66 35.76 14.29
N THR A 50 -9.79 37.09 14.28
CA THR A 50 -8.66 38.01 14.49
C THR A 50 -8.44 38.26 15.97
N PHE A 51 -7.30 37.80 16.50
CA PHE A 51 -6.86 38.07 17.88
C PHE A 51 -5.64 38.98 17.94
N ALA A 52 -5.40 39.79 16.90
CA ALA A 52 -4.34 40.77 16.90
C ALA A 52 -4.48 41.69 18.12
N ALA A 53 -3.36 41.92 18.82
CA ALA A 53 -3.32 42.76 20.00
C ALA A 53 -2.82 44.16 19.62
N GLU A 54 -3.49 45.20 20.09
CA GLU A 54 -3.00 46.56 19.96
C GLU A 54 -2.07 46.89 21.12
N VAL A 55 -0.78 47.07 20.84
CA VAL A 55 0.24 47.49 21.78
C VAL A 55 0.04 48.97 22.11
N LYS A 56 -0.15 49.26 23.40
CA LYS A 56 -0.31 50.59 23.98
C LYS A 56 0.94 50.95 24.80
N GLY A 57 1.19 52.25 24.98
CA GLY A 57 2.38 52.74 25.69
C GLY A 57 3.65 52.64 24.84
N ASN A 58 4.80 52.45 25.49
CA ASN A 58 6.13 52.44 24.84
C ASN A 58 6.60 51.02 24.49
N GLY A 59 5.70 50.15 24.01
CA GLY A 59 6.06 48.76 23.70
C GLY A 59 7.01 48.64 22.52
N THR A 60 8.15 47.98 22.74
CA THR A 60 9.16 47.69 21.72
C THR A 60 9.46 46.21 21.66
N LEU A 61 10.12 45.76 20.60
CA LEU A 61 10.67 44.41 20.53
C LEU A 61 12.08 44.36 21.13
N ALA A 62 12.37 43.28 21.86
CA ALA A 62 13.69 42.97 22.39
C ALA A 62 14.04 41.51 22.07
N ASP A 63 15.26 41.06 22.37
CA ASP A 63 15.62 39.65 22.20
C ASP A 63 14.76 38.77 23.10
N GLY A 64 14.11 37.80 22.45
CA GLY A 64 13.12 36.91 23.05
C GLY A 64 13.71 35.69 23.73
N LYS A 65 12.83 34.78 24.12
CA LYS A 65 13.19 33.40 24.43
C LYS A 65 13.41 32.59 23.16
N THR A 66 12.70 32.97 22.10
CA THR A 66 12.85 32.51 20.73
C THR A 66 12.62 33.69 19.81
N GLY A 67 13.59 34.05 18.97
CA GLY A 67 13.42 35.23 18.10
C GLY A 67 13.31 36.56 18.89
N LYS A 68 12.19 37.27 18.77
CA LYS A 68 11.92 38.54 19.48
C LYS A 68 10.78 38.38 20.49
N ALA A 69 10.82 39.21 21.53
CA ALA A 69 9.77 39.30 22.55
C ALA A 69 9.25 40.72 22.67
N LEU A 70 8.00 40.85 23.14
CA LEU A 70 7.43 42.15 23.49
C LEU A 70 8.00 42.62 24.84
N GLN A 71 8.63 43.80 24.84
CA GLN A 71 9.16 44.47 26.03
C GLN A 71 8.08 45.37 26.65
N PHE A 72 7.87 45.20 27.95
CA PHE A 72 6.97 46.02 28.77
C PHE A 72 7.79 46.87 29.75
N ASP A 73 7.40 48.14 29.90
CA ASP A 73 8.14 49.17 30.65
C ASP A 73 7.82 49.22 32.15
N GLY A 74 6.85 48.41 32.62
CA GLY A 74 6.42 48.39 34.02
C GLY A 74 5.52 49.55 34.45
N THR A 75 5.17 50.49 33.56
CA THR A 75 4.43 51.72 33.92
C THR A 75 3.28 52.07 32.99
N SER A 76 3.39 51.76 31.69
CA SER A 76 2.40 52.19 30.69
C SER A 76 2.18 51.17 29.56
N THR A 77 3.14 50.28 29.30
CA THR A 77 3.07 49.33 28.18
C THR A 77 2.15 48.16 28.48
N TYR A 78 1.25 47.85 27.55
CA TYR A 78 0.43 46.63 27.54
C TYR A 78 -0.12 46.35 26.13
N ALA A 79 -0.61 45.14 25.86
CA ALA A 79 -1.28 44.81 24.61
C ALA A 79 -2.77 44.49 24.86
N ALA A 80 -3.66 45.20 24.18
CA ALA A 80 -5.11 45.04 24.29
C ALA A 80 -5.65 44.15 23.15
N VAL A 81 -6.39 43.09 23.48
CA VAL A 81 -7.01 42.20 22.49
C VAL A 81 -8.51 42.41 22.54
N THR A 82 -9.07 43.05 21.51
CA THR A 82 -10.51 43.26 21.38
C THR A 82 -11.21 41.99 20.89
N LEU A 83 -12.19 41.52 21.64
CA LEU A 83 -12.88 40.26 21.39
C LEU A 83 -14.29 40.50 20.85
N GLY A 84 -14.50 40.18 19.56
CA GLY A 84 -15.85 40.05 18.99
C GLY A 84 -16.59 38.80 19.49
N ALA A 85 -17.86 38.64 19.13
CA ALA A 85 -18.70 37.52 19.59
C ALA A 85 -18.06 36.13 19.37
N GLY A 86 -17.43 35.91 18.20
CA GLY A 86 -16.68 34.69 17.93
C GLY A 86 -15.47 34.49 18.84
N GLY A 87 -14.66 35.55 19.05
CA GLY A 87 -13.51 35.53 19.97
C GLY A 87 -13.92 35.24 21.42
N GLN A 88 -15.07 35.76 21.86
CA GLN A 88 -15.62 35.45 23.19
C GLN A 88 -15.91 33.95 23.35
N THR A 89 -16.40 33.26 22.32
CA THR A 89 -16.64 31.81 22.38
C THR A 89 -15.36 30.98 22.46
N VAL A 90 -14.25 31.48 21.95
CA VAL A 90 -12.95 30.79 21.98
C VAL A 90 -12.36 30.82 23.38
N VAL A 91 -12.45 31.95 24.08
CA VAL A 91 -11.77 32.14 25.38
C VAL A 91 -12.66 31.85 26.60
N ASN A 92 -13.99 31.85 26.44
CA ASN A 92 -14.93 31.45 27.49
C ASN A 92 -15.20 29.95 27.44
N ARG A 93 -14.24 29.16 27.93
CA ARG A 93 -14.28 27.68 27.97
C ARG A 93 -14.25 27.16 29.40
N GLY A 94 -14.97 26.07 29.66
CA GLY A 94 -14.92 25.35 30.94
C GLY A 94 -13.60 24.58 31.15
N ALA A 95 -12.89 24.24 30.08
CA ALA A 95 -11.55 23.67 30.18
C ALA A 95 -10.61 24.38 29.20
N PHE A 96 -9.46 24.84 29.69
CA PHE A 96 -8.49 25.56 28.85
C PHE A 96 -7.09 25.54 29.46
N THR A 97 -6.11 25.93 28.65
CA THR A 97 -4.72 26.11 29.05
C THR A 97 -4.20 27.44 28.54
N VAL A 98 -3.53 28.21 29.39
CA VAL A 98 -2.76 29.40 28.99
C VAL A 98 -1.31 29.19 29.36
N MET A 99 -0.40 29.43 28.41
CA MET A 99 1.04 29.34 28.66
C MET A 99 1.80 30.46 27.94
N LEU A 100 2.97 30.79 28.47
CA LEU A 100 3.85 31.85 27.97
C LEU A 100 5.25 31.74 28.56
N TRP A 101 6.23 32.31 27.87
CA TRP A 101 7.53 32.64 28.45
C TRP A 101 7.54 34.05 29.03
N VAL A 102 8.12 34.20 30.21
CA VAL A 102 8.29 35.49 30.89
C VAL A 102 9.74 35.70 31.31
N ASN A 103 10.24 36.92 31.17
CA ASN A 103 11.51 37.37 31.70
C ASN A 103 11.30 38.70 32.42
N PRO A 104 10.86 38.66 33.69
CA PRO A 104 10.46 39.86 34.41
C PRO A 104 11.67 40.68 34.83
N ASP A 105 11.66 41.99 34.64
CA ASP A 105 12.69 42.88 35.20
C ASP A 105 12.54 42.98 36.73
N SER A 106 11.30 42.85 37.21
CA SER A 106 10.95 42.84 38.62
C SER A 106 9.87 41.80 38.94
N VAL A 107 10.02 41.16 40.09
CA VAL A 107 9.09 40.17 40.65
C VAL A 107 8.47 40.65 41.98
N THR A 108 8.72 41.91 42.35
CA THR A 108 8.11 42.58 43.52
C THR A 108 6.74 43.15 43.18
N GLY A 109 5.89 43.30 44.20
CA GLY A 109 4.50 43.69 44.02
C GLY A 109 3.67 42.66 43.26
N ARG A 110 2.64 43.13 42.55
CA ARG A 110 1.75 42.35 41.68
C ARG A 110 1.99 42.76 40.23
N ARG A 111 2.54 41.83 39.43
CA ARG A 111 2.89 42.02 38.02
C ARG A 111 1.95 41.21 37.12
N PRO A 112 0.97 41.85 36.47
CA PRO A 112 -0.01 41.12 35.68
C PRO A 112 0.61 40.53 34.42
N LEU A 113 0.18 39.33 34.04
CA LEU A 113 0.63 38.67 32.82
C LEU A 113 -0.45 38.73 31.74
N ILE A 114 -1.56 38.03 31.95
CA ILE A 114 -2.69 37.99 31.02
C ILE A 114 -3.96 38.06 31.84
N MET A 115 -4.83 39.01 31.53
CA MET A 115 -6.09 39.25 32.24
C MET A 115 -7.26 39.24 31.26
N LYS A 116 -8.28 38.43 31.51
CA LYS A 116 -9.60 38.57 30.87
C LYS A 116 -10.48 39.51 31.69
N ARG A 117 -9.98 40.73 31.85
CA ARG A 117 -10.70 41.87 32.41
C ARG A 117 -10.05 43.20 32.04
N THR A 118 -10.86 44.25 31.98
CA THR A 118 -10.42 45.64 31.72
C THR A 118 -10.73 46.59 32.89
N SER A 119 -11.66 46.21 33.76
CA SER A 119 -12.12 46.97 34.92
C SER A 119 -11.92 46.19 36.23
N ASN A 120 -12.14 46.83 37.39
CA ASN A 120 -11.98 46.19 38.71
C ASN A 120 -13.19 45.29 39.07
N ASN A 121 -13.50 44.34 38.18
CA ASN A 121 -14.62 43.41 38.27
C ASN A 121 -14.13 41.94 38.39
N ALA A 122 -15.09 41.03 38.58
CA ALA A 122 -14.88 39.59 38.54
C ALA A 122 -14.22 39.14 37.23
N THR A 123 -13.14 38.37 37.31
CA THR A 123 -12.36 37.92 36.15
C THR A 123 -12.73 36.49 35.75
N SER A 124 -12.81 36.23 34.44
CA SER A 124 -12.95 34.87 33.90
C SER A 124 -11.65 34.08 33.99
N PHE A 125 -10.51 34.75 33.84
CA PHE A 125 -9.20 34.24 34.21
C PHE A 125 -8.18 35.38 34.29
N GLY A 126 -7.24 35.25 35.20
CA GLY A 126 -6.11 36.16 35.36
C GLY A 126 -4.85 35.39 35.75
N LEU A 127 -3.75 35.71 35.10
CA LEU A 127 -2.41 35.19 35.40
C LEU A 127 -1.55 36.36 35.88
N THR A 128 -0.90 36.24 37.04
CA THR A 128 -0.03 37.28 37.60
C THR A 128 1.19 36.68 38.29
N ILE A 129 2.26 37.47 38.38
CA ILE A 129 3.36 37.23 39.33
C ILE A 129 3.06 38.05 40.59
N ARG A 130 3.15 37.42 41.77
CA ARG A 130 2.98 38.12 43.06
C ARG A 130 4.08 37.72 44.01
N GLY A 131 5.05 38.60 44.24
CA GLY A 131 6.18 38.33 45.14
C GLY A 131 6.91 37.01 44.84
N LYS A 132 7.33 36.80 43.58
CA LYS A 132 7.96 35.58 43.02
C LYS A 132 7.06 34.35 42.81
N LEU A 133 5.77 34.43 43.15
CA LEU A 133 4.81 33.35 42.92
C LEU A 133 4.12 33.52 41.56
N PHE A 134 3.90 32.41 40.86
CA PHE A 134 2.96 32.36 39.75
C PHE A 134 1.55 32.16 40.30
N VAL A 135 0.61 33.02 39.92
CA VAL A 135 -0.75 33.02 40.46
C VAL A 135 -1.75 32.98 39.32
N PHE A 136 -2.70 32.06 39.42
CA PHE A 136 -3.93 32.04 38.64
C PHE A 136 -5.10 32.47 39.51
N GLU A 137 -6.01 33.27 38.98
CA GLU A 137 -7.22 33.72 39.67
C GLU A 137 -8.42 33.79 38.73
N ALA A 138 -9.59 33.38 39.23
CA ALA A 138 -10.88 33.55 38.56
C ALA A 138 -12.04 33.48 39.54
N CYS A 139 -13.20 33.99 39.13
CA CYS A 139 -14.45 33.88 39.88
C CYS A 139 -15.28 32.68 39.41
N ASP A 140 -16.00 32.06 40.34
CA ASP A 140 -17.10 31.15 39.99
C ASP A 140 -18.37 31.92 39.60
N LYS A 141 -19.38 31.22 39.09
CA LYS A 141 -20.66 31.81 38.66
C LYS A 141 -21.42 32.57 39.76
N THR A 142 -21.05 32.44 41.03
CA THR A 142 -21.63 33.21 42.15
C THR A 142 -20.89 34.52 42.42
N GLY A 143 -19.81 34.79 41.68
CA GLY A 143 -18.93 35.95 41.89
C GLY A 143 -17.85 35.72 42.95
N LYS A 144 -17.74 34.52 43.52
CA LYS A 144 -16.73 34.19 44.53
C LYS A 144 -15.41 33.80 43.87
N TRP A 145 -14.29 34.23 44.44
CA TRP A 145 -12.92 33.95 43.99
C TRP A 145 -12.47 32.50 44.28
N SER A 146 -13.19 31.53 43.73
CA SER A 146 -12.99 30.10 44.05
C SER A 146 -11.79 29.46 43.35
N TYR A 147 -11.22 30.12 42.34
CA TYR A 147 -10.13 29.59 41.50
C TYR A 147 -8.73 30.14 41.83
N ILE A 148 -8.55 30.86 42.95
CA ILE A 148 -7.23 31.40 43.33
C ILE A 148 -6.25 30.23 43.60
N CYS A 149 -5.26 30.10 42.73
CA CYS A 149 -4.20 29.10 42.82
C CYS A 149 -2.85 29.82 42.83
N ASN A 150 -2.07 29.64 43.89
CA ASN A 150 -0.71 30.18 44.00
C ASN A 150 0.30 29.04 43.88
N SER A 151 1.36 29.25 43.10
CA SER A 151 2.48 28.32 43.04
C SER A 151 3.17 28.18 44.40
N ASP A 152 4.02 27.15 44.54
CA ASP A 152 4.86 26.97 45.73
C ASP A 152 5.91 28.09 45.86
N LYS A 153 6.47 28.27 47.06
CA LYS A 153 7.34 29.41 47.40
C LYS A 153 8.58 29.48 46.48
N THR A 154 8.87 30.70 46.02
CA THR A 154 10.06 31.13 45.24
C THR A 154 10.32 30.35 43.93
N GLN A 155 9.63 30.73 42.85
CA GLN A 155 9.79 30.06 41.55
C GLN A 155 10.22 30.98 40.40
N ILE A 156 9.90 32.28 40.47
CA ILE A 156 10.22 33.22 39.40
C ILE A 156 11.29 34.19 39.86
N MET A 157 12.35 34.32 39.06
CA MET A 157 13.48 35.22 39.30
C MET A 157 13.46 36.38 38.30
N PRO A 158 13.90 37.59 38.72
CA PRO A 158 14.06 38.68 37.78
C PRO A 158 15.18 38.36 36.77
N ASN A 159 15.03 38.83 35.54
CA ASN A 159 15.97 38.68 34.44
C ASN A 159 16.22 37.22 33.97
N VAL A 160 15.34 36.28 34.33
CA VAL A 160 15.43 34.86 33.96
C VAL A 160 14.19 34.44 33.18
N TRP A 161 14.39 33.93 31.96
CA TRP A 161 13.33 33.33 31.17
C TRP A 161 12.72 32.12 31.91
N THR A 162 11.43 32.19 32.18
CA THR A 162 10.66 31.18 32.88
C THR A 162 9.40 30.87 32.09
N HIS A 163 9.14 29.58 31.80
CA HIS A 163 7.91 29.15 31.16
C HIS A 163 6.83 28.94 32.21
N LEU A 164 5.66 29.57 32.03
CA LEU A 164 4.53 29.49 32.95
C LEU A 164 3.33 28.90 32.21
N ALA A 165 2.63 27.94 32.82
CA ALA A 165 1.37 27.44 32.27
C ALA A 165 0.32 27.20 33.35
N ALA A 166 -0.91 27.65 33.10
CA ALA A 166 -2.08 27.38 33.93
C ALA A 166 -3.07 26.51 33.15
N VAL A 167 -3.38 25.34 33.68
CA VAL A 167 -4.38 24.41 33.13
C VAL A 167 -5.62 24.47 34.03
N VAL A 168 -6.78 24.76 33.43
CA VAL A 168 -8.05 24.92 34.13
C VAL A 168 -9.00 23.83 33.68
N GLU A 169 -9.56 23.11 34.64
CA GLU A 169 -10.63 22.14 34.45
C GLU A 169 -11.82 22.54 35.34
N GLU A 170 -12.86 23.14 34.76
CA GLU A 170 -14.06 23.60 35.47
C GLU A 170 -14.66 22.47 36.31
N GLY A 171 -15.00 22.80 37.56
CA GLY A 171 -15.56 21.84 38.50
C GLY A 171 -14.60 20.72 38.92
N LYS A 172 -13.31 20.82 38.57
CA LYS A 172 -12.26 19.88 39.00
C LYS A 172 -11.09 20.58 39.68
N ALA A 173 -10.26 21.32 38.93
CA ALA A 173 -9.02 21.88 39.46
C ALA A 173 -8.39 22.96 38.57
N VAL A 174 -7.52 23.77 39.18
CA VAL A 174 -6.49 24.58 38.52
C VAL A 174 -5.13 23.96 38.80
N LYS A 175 -4.34 23.73 37.75
CA LYS A 175 -2.97 23.21 37.84
C LYS A 175 -2.00 24.26 37.30
N LEU A 176 -0.95 24.55 38.06
CA LEU A 176 0.11 25.48 37.67
C LEU A 176 1.39 24.72 37.37
N TYR A 177 2.04 25.10 36.28
CA TYR A 177 3.32 24.56 35.84
C TYR A 177 4.33 25.69 35.71
N VAL A 178 5.57 25.41 36.12
CA VAL A 178 6.72 26.30 35.94
C VAL A 178 7.84 25.48 35.30
N ASN A 179 8.36 25.95 34.17
CA ASN A 179 9.37 25.25 33.36
C ASN A 179 8.98 23.79 33.07
N GLY A 180 7.72 23.57 32.70
CA GLY A 180 7.16 22.25 32.36
C GLY A 180 6.86 21.35 33.57
N ALA A 181 7.30 21.70 34.78
CA ALA A 181 7.03 20.92 35.99
C ALA A 181 5.72 21.38 36.66
N LEU A 182 4.87 20.42 37.05
CA LEU A 182 3.68 20.71 37.87
C LEU A 182 4.12 21.18 39.25
N VAL A 183 3.75 22.41 39.62
CA VAL A 183 4.13 23.02 40.90
C VAL A 183 2.97 23.17 41.86
N ARG A 184 1.73 23.18 41.37
CA ARG A 184 0.54 23.26 42.24
C ARG A 184 -0.67 22.66 41.56
N THR A 185 -1.50 21.97 42.35
CA THR A 185 -2.90 21.68 42.01
C THR A 185 -3.80 22.30 43.09
N HIS A 186 -4.85 22.99 42.66
CA HIS A 186 -5.90 23.55 43.52
C HIS A 186 -7.25 23.00 43.08
N ALA A 187 -7.91 22.22 43.93
CA ALA A 187 -9.21 21.64 43.61
C ALA A 187 -10.31 22.71 43.65
N VAL A 188 -11.21 22.69 42.67
CA VAL A 188 -12.33 23.64 42.57
C VAL A 188 -13.57 22.88 42.13
N ASN A 189 -14.65 22.93 42.91
CA ASN A 189 -15.89 22.20 42.62
C ASN A 189 -17.03 23.12 42.15
N ALA A 190 -16.71 24.35 41.75
CA ALA A 190 -17.69 25.36 41.35
C ALA A 190 -17.54 25.72 39.86
N PRO A 191 -18.62 25.96 39.10
CA PRO A 191 -18.54 26.39 37.70
C PRO A 191 -17.85 27.74 37.52
N LEU A 192 -17.09 27.92 36.43
CA LEU A 192 -16.34 29.13 36.12
C LEU A 192 -17.27 30.25 35.64
N SER A 193 -16.98 31.50 36.00
CA SER A 193 -17.72 32.67 35.52
C SER A 193 -17.14 33.21 34.21
N PHE A 194 -18.01 33.46 33.23
CA PHE A 194 -17.64 34.08 31.96
C PHE A 194 -18.10 35.54 31.91
N ASN A 195 -17.28 36.40 31.31
CA ASN A 195 -17.61 37.80 31.07
C ASN A 195 -17.38 38.14 29.58
N SER A 196 -17.88 39.31 29.17
CA SER A 196 -17.69 39.87 27.84
C SER A 196 -16.51 40.86 27.78
N GLU A 197 -15.66 40.90 28.81
CA GLU A 197 -14.50 41.80 28.81
C GLU A 197 -13.38 41.27 27.89
N ASP A 198 -12.59 42.19 27.38
CA ASP A 198 -11.44 41.95 26.50
C ASP A 198 -10.24 41.38 27.26
N ILE A 199 -9.24 40.89 26.52
CA ILE A 199 -7.97 40.43 27.11
C ILE A 199 -6.98 41.60 27.18
N GLN A 200 -6.26 41.67 28.30
CA GLN A 200 -5.15 42.59 28.53
C GLN A 200 -3.89 41.76 28.78
N ILE A 201 -2.89 41.88 27.91
CA ILE A 201 -1.56 41.28 28.08
C ILE A 201 -0.66 42.35 28.71
N GLY A 202 -0.09 42.06 29.87
CA GLY A 202 0.81 42.94 30.62
C GLY A 202 0.14 44.04 31.44
N ARG A 203 -1.20 44.03 31.57
CA ARG A 203 -1.96 45.01 32.37
C ARG A 203 -3.09 44.37 33.17
N ASP A 204 -3.34 44.91 34.35
CA ASP A 204 -4.52 44.63 35.16
C ASP A 204 -5.11 45.94 35.70
N ALA A 205 -6.42 45.96 35.94
CA ALA A 205 -7.15 47.14 36.41
C ALA A 205 -6.69 47.60 37.81
N TRP A 206 -6.03 46.71 38.55
CA TRP A 206 -5.40 46.98 39.83
C TRP A 206 -4.11 46.15 39.97
N GLY A 207 -3.15 46.62 40.77
CA GLY A 207 -1.89 45.95 41.02
C GLY A 207 -0.73 46.93 41.17
N GLY A 208 0.46 46.55 40.69
CA GLY A 208 1.65 47.39 40.73
C GLY A 208 2.61 47.06 41.87
N ASP A 209 3.58 47.94 42.07
CA ASP A 209 4.66 47.78 43.04
C ASP A 209 4.93 49.13 43.75
N PRO A 210 4.47 49.30 45.01
CA PRO A 210 3.76 48.30 45.84
C PRO A 210 2.35 48.00 45.32
N GLU A 211 1.82 46.82 45.65
CA GLU A 211 0.49 46.34 45.20
C GLU A 211 -0.62 47.31 45.66
N SER A 212 -1.42 47.82 44.71
CA SER A 212 -2.53 48.74 44.94
C SER A 212 -3.85 48.20 44.40
N THR A 213 -4.94 48.32 45.17
CA THR A 213 -6.30 48.01 44.69
C THR A 213 -6.96 49.18 43.96
N LYS A 214 -6.29 50.33 43.88
CA LYS A 214 -6.83 51.59 43.34
C LYS A 214 -6.17 52.06 42.04
N LEU A 215 -5.00 51.52 41.70
CA LEU A 215 -4.21 51.93 40.53
C LEU A 215 -3.91 50.71 39.67
N PRO A 216 -3.92 50.85 38.32
CA PRO A 216 -3.62 49.75 37.42
C PRO A 216 -2.19 49.23 37.61
N GLY A 217 -2.04 47.92 37.48
CA GLY A 217 -0.73 47.26 37.46
C GLY A 217 -0.23 47.07 36.03
N PHE A 218 1.09 47.16 35.86
CA PHE A 218 1.76 46.90 34.58
C PHE A 218 2.90 45.90 34.75
N TYR A 219 3.08 45.04 33.75
CA TYR A 219 4.19 44.12 33.68
C TYR A 219 5.48 44.86 33.38
N ALA A 220 6.56 44.48 34.06
CA ALA A 220 7.91 44.98 33.81
C ALA A 220 8.78 43.81 33.36
N GLY A 221 9.27 43.84 32.13
CA GLY A 221 10.07 42.77 31.53
C GLY A 221 9.57 42.34 30.15
N ARG A 222 9.97 41.15 29.72
CA ARG A 222 9.67 40.61 28.38
C ARG A 222 8.71 39.42 28.45
N MET A 223 7.81 39.33 27.48
CA MET A 223 6.97 38.14 27.25
C MET A 223 7.13 37.63 25.84
N ASP A 224 7.11 36.31 25.71
CA ASP A 224 7.30 35.61 24.45
C ASP A 224 6.39 34.38 24.35
N GLU A 225 6.11 33.95 23.12
CA GLU A 225 5.39 32.69 22.80
C GLU A 225 4.10 32.50 23.63
N ILE A 226 3.18 33.48 23.59
CA ILE A 226 1.94 33.44 24.37
C ILE A 226 0.91 32.57 23.65
N LYS A 227 0.41 31.53 24.32
CA LYS A 227 -0.51 30.54 23.75
C LYS A 227 -1.75 30.33 24.61
N PHE A 228 -2.89 30.20 23.93
CA PHE A 228 -4.18 29.80 24.52
C PHE A 228 -4.69 28.54 23.82
N PHE A 229 -5.06 27.53 24.60
CA PHE A 229 -5.70 26.31 24.14
C PHE A 229 -7.08 26.22 24.80
N GLY A 230 -8.13 26.01 24.02
CA GLY A 230 -9.50 25.76 24.47
C GLY A 230 -9.72 24.36 25.04
N SER A 231 -8.65 23.73 25.54
CA SER A 231 -8.65 22.43 26.20
C SER A 231 -7.67 22.41 27.37
N ALA A 232 -7.94 21.55 28.35
CA ALA A 232 -7.02 21.29 29.45
C ALA A 232 -5.94 20.30 29.00
N LEU A 233 -4.70 20.79 28.81
CA LEU A 233 -3.60 19.99 28.31
C LEU A 233 -3.05 19.04 29.40
N ALA A 234 -2.60 17.86 28.97
CA ALA A 234 -1.89 16.91 29.82
C ALA A 234 -0.48 17.40 30.17
N ALA A 235 0.10 16.89 31.27
CA ALA A 235 1.41 17.34 31.75
C ALA A 235 2.53 17.13 30.71
N GLU A 236 2.44 16.05 29.93
CA GLU A 236 3.37 15.71 28.86
C GLU A 236 3.27 16.71 27.70
N ALA A 237 2.06 17.19 27.39
CA ALA A 237 1.86 18.23 26.38
C ALA A 237 2.47 19.57 26.83
N ILE A 238 2.29 19.96 28.10
CA ILE A 238 2.92 21.17 28.66
C ILE A 238 4.45 21.09 28.61
N ALA A 239 5.02 19.93 28.96
CA ALA A 239 6.47 19.72 28.88
C ALA A 239 6.96 19.69 27.43
N GLY A 240 6.18 19.13 26.51
CA GLY A 240 6.45 19.10 25.07
C GLY A 240 6.46 20.48 24.44
N GLU A 241 5.46 21.32 24.72
CA GLU A 241 5.38 22.71 24.23
C GLU A 241 6.61 23.50 24.70
N MET A 242 6.91 23.47 26.00
CA MET A 242 8.10 24.13 26.58
C MET A 242 9.41 23.66 25.92
N ALA A 243 9.57 22.35 25.71
CA ALA A 243 10.77 21.79 25.08
C ALA A 243 10.84 22.04 23.56
N SER A 244 9.70 22.22 22.89
CA SER A 244 9.65 22.57 21.45
C SER A 244 10.10 24.01 21.22
N GLU A 245 9.76 24.92 22.13
CA GLU A 245 10.13 26.34 22.08
C GLU A 245 11.61 26.52 22.43
N VAL A 246 12.14 25.78 23.41
CA VAL A 246 13.60 25.74 23.68
C VAL A 246 14.41 25.25 22.45
N ARG A 247 13.80 24.44 21.57
CA ARG A 247 14.46 23.90 20.36
C ARG A 247 14.48 24.83 19.16
N LYS A 248 13.65 25.89 19.12
CA LYS A 248 13.82 26.96 18.11
C LYS A 248 15.12 27.75 18.34
N ASP A 249 15.62 27.77 19.58
CA ASP A 249 16.78 28.55 20.03
C ASP A 249 17.98 27.69 20.48
N ALA A 250 18.06 26.43 20.07
CA ALA A 250 19.37 25.80 19.98
C ALA A 250 20.11 26.54 18.86
N MET A 251 20.76 27.66 19.19
CA MET A 251 21.59 28.47 18.29
C MET A 251 22.32 27.52 17.34
N ILE A 252 21.89 27.50 16.07
CA ILE A 252 22.57 26.73 15.03
C ILE A 252 23.98 27.30 14.99
N SER A 253 24.94 26.61 15.61
CA SER A 253 26.28 27.16 15.77
C SER A 253 27.05 27.10 14.45
N SER A 254 26.59 26.26 13.51
CA SER A 254 27.21 25.99 12.23
C SER A 254 26.14 25.85 11.15
N THR A 255 26.04 26.85 10.27
CA THR A 255 25.18 26.81 9.07
C THR A 255 26.05 26.74 7.83
N PHE A 256 25.77 25.77 6.95
CA PHE A 256 26.43 25.62 5.66
C PHE A 256 25.44 25.78 4.51
N TYR A 257 25.82 26.51 3.49
CA TYR A 257 25.00 26.75 2.29
C TYR A 257 25.58 25.99 1.11
N VAL A 258 24.70 25.39 0.31
CA VAL A 258 25.03 24.67 -0.92
C VAL A 258 24.22 25.26 -2.05
N SER A 259 24.83 25.48 -3.21
CA SER A 259 24.16 25.99 -4.42
C SER A 259 24.65 25.26 -5.66
N PRO A 260 23.80 24.98 -6.66
CA PRO A 260 24.25 24.41 -7.93
C PRO A 260 25.25 25.31 -8.69
N SER A 261 25.32 26.61 -8.34
CA SER A 261 26.27 27.58 -8.86
C SER A 261 27.43 27.90 -7.91
N GLY A 262 27.54 27.17 -6.78
CA GLY A 262 28.59 27.35 -5.78
C GLY A 262 29.93 26.74 -6.20
N ASN A 263 30.87 26.67 -5.25
CA ASN A 263 32.18 26.05 -5.44
C ASN A 263 32.60 25.25 -4.20
N ASP A 264 33.05 24.01 -4.36
CA ASP A 264 33.44 23.16 -3.21
C ASP A 264 34.73 23.60 -2.50
N THR A 265 35.48 24.54 -3.09
CA THR A 265 36.61 25.21 -2.44
C THR A 265 36.20 26.40 -1.57
N ASP A 266 34.96 26.88 -1.68
CA ASP A 266 34.45 27.99 -0.88
C ASP A 266 34.17 27.57 0.57
N PRO A 267 34.00 28.52 1.52
CA PRO A 267 33.77 28.20 2.94
C PRO A 267 32.37 27.65 3.25
N GLY A 268 31.42 27.68 2.31
CA GLY A 268 30.05 27.24 2.55
C GLY A 268 29.18 28.29 3.25
N THR A 269 29.48 29.58 3.11
CA THR A 269 28.63 30.68 3.61
C THR A 269 27.54 31.02 2.59
N LEU A 270 26.57 31.87 2.95
CA LEU A 270 25.49 32.26 2.05
C LEU A 270 26.01 32.94 0.76
N GLU A 271 27.05 33.76 0.89
CA GLU A 271 27.69 34.50 -0.22
C GLU A 271 28.64 33.62 -1.03
N LYS A 272 29.24 32.60 -0.39
CA LYS A 272 30.19 31.67 -1.00
C LYS A 272 29.82 30.23 -0.63
N PRO A 273 28.73 29.70 -1.23
CA PRO A 273 28.20 28.39 -0.90
C PRO A 273 29.06 27.27 -1.53
N PHE A 274 29.02 26.08 -0.91
CA PHE A 274 29.54 24.87 -1.54
C PHE A 274 28.78 24.56 -2.85
N ALA A 275 29.40 23.83 -3.76
CA ALA A 275 28.73 23.36 -4.98
C ALA A 275 27.90 22.09 -4.74
N THR A 276 28.40 21.18 -3.89
CA THR A 276 27.85 19.82 -3.77
C THR A 276 27.34 19.48 -2.37
N PRO A 277 26.27 18.67 -2.26
CA PRO A 277 25.84 18.10 -0.98
C PRO A 277 26.93 17.28 -0.29
N ALA A 278 27.75 16.53 -1.05
CA ALA A 278 28.85 15.74 -0.50
C ALA A 278 29.87 16.59 0.26
N ARG A 279 30.22 17.77 -0.29
CA ARG A 279 31.13 18.70 0.37
C ARG A 279 30.56 19.26 1.67
N ALA A 280 29.27 19.57 1.70
CA ALA A 280 28.57 20.05 2.89
C ALA A 280 28.51 18.98 3.99
N LEU A 281 28.28 17.71 3.63
CA LEU A 281 28.33 16.58 4.57
C LEU A 281 29.70 16.49 5.25
N LEU A 282 30.79 16.59 4.47
CA LEU A 282 32.15 16.59 5.02
C LEU A 282 32.40 17.76 5.97
N ALA A 283 31.88 18.95 5.66
CA ALA A 283 31.99 20.11 6.54
C ALA A 283 31.22 19.91 7.86
N ALA A 284 30.00 19.36 7.77
CA ALA A 284 29.11 19.14 8.91
C ALA A 284 29.72 18.21 9.97
N ARG A 285 30.54 17.21 9.58
CA ARG A 285 31.22 16.28 10.50
C ARG A 285 32.05 16.96 11.60
N GLY A 286 32.56 18.16 11.34
CA GLY A 286 33.30 18.92 12.36
C GLY A 286 32.47 19.28 13.59
N SER A 287 31.17 19.52 13.38
CA SER A 287 30.20 20.00 14.38
C SER A 287 29.13 18.98 14.75
N ALA A 288 28.90 17.96 13.92
CA ALA A 288 27.92 16.91 14.15
C ALA A 288 28.06 16.28 15.56
N GLY A 289 26.93 16.21 16.27
CA GLY A 289 26.85 15.68 17.63
C GLY A 289 27.47 16.57 18.73
N LYS A 290 28.10 17.69 18.37
CA LYS A 290 28.67 18.67 19.31
C LYS A 290 27.79 19.91 19.43
N THR A 291 27.30 20.40 18.30
CA THR A 291 26.40 21.56 18.20
C THR A 291 25.37 21.34 17.10
N PRO A 292 24.20 22.01 17.15
CA PRO A 292 23.23 21.91 16.06
C PRO A 292 23.83 22.39 14.74
N VAL A 293 23.64 21.61 13.68
CA VAL A 293 24.13 21.92 12.32
C VAL A 293 22.96 22.08 11.38
N SER A 294 22.97 23.14 10.57
CA SER A 294 22.02 23.30 9.46
C SER A 294 22.74 23.33 8.11
N ILE A 295 22.24 22.57 7.16
CA ILE A 295 22.68 22.55 5.76
C ILE A 295 21.53 23.09 4.91
N GLU A 296 21.73 24.29 4.36
CA GLU A 296 20.79 25.05 3.55
C GLU A 296 21.06 24.82 2.06
N LEU A 297 20.19 24.08 1.40
CA LEU A 297 20.27 23.82 -0.03
C LEU A 297 19.53 24.90 -0.80
N ARG A 298 20.25 25.72 -1.57
CA ARG A 298 19.65 26.69 -2.50
C ARG A 298 18.88 25.99 -3.61
N GLY A 299 17.96 26.72 -4.23
CA GLY A 299 17.06 26.26 -5.26
C GLY A 299 17.79 25.74 -6.50
N GLY A 300 17.34 24.59 -7.00
CA GLY A 300 17.87 23.96 -8.19
C GLY A 300 18.12 22.47 -8.02
N ALA A 301 18.65 21.85 -9.09
CA ALA A 301 18.89 20.42 -9.13
C ALA A 301 20.36 20.08 -8.86
N TYR A 302 20.59 19.22 -7.87
CA TYR A 302 21.88 18.63 -7.51
C TYR A 302 21.94 17.23 -8.11
N MET A 303 22.54 17.12 -9.30
CA MET A 303 22.73 15.84 -9.98
C MET A 303 23.91 15.11 -9.33
N LEU A 304 23.63 14.07 -8.56
CA LEU A 304 24.66 13.34 -7.82
C LEU A 304 25.45 12.40 -8.74
N SER A 305 26.77 12.39 -8.57
CA SER A 305 27.65 11.39 -9.19
C SER A 305 27.67 10.07 -8.44
N GLU A 306 27.36 10.09 -7.14
CA GLU A 306 27.35 8.96 -6.21
C GLU A 306 26.28 9.16 -5.11
N THR A 307 25.90 8.09 -4.42
CA THR A 307 24.91 8.16 -3.32
C THR A 307 25.38 9.08 -2.19
N LEU A 308 24.51 9.99 -1.73
CA LEU A 308 24.75 10.77 -0.51
C LEU A 308 24.62 9.85 0.72
N LYS A 309 25.77 9.40 1.23
CA LYS A 309 25.86 8.38 2.28
C LYS A 309 26.16 8.98 3.65
N PHE A 310 25.17 8.90 4.54
CA PHE A 310 25.32 9.17 5.97
C PHE A 310 25.85 7.92 6.69
N THR A 311 26.84 8.12 7.55
CA THR A 311 27.41 7.11 8.44
C THR A 311 27.31 7.58 9.90
N SER A 312 27.71 6.74 10.87
CA SER A 312 27.66 7.12 12.29
C SER A 312 28.49 8.37 12.62
N ALA A 313 29.49 8.70 11.79
CA ALA A 313 30.29 9.93 11.91
C ALA A 313 29.50 11.21 11.59
N ASP A 314 28.34 11.08 10.95
CA ASP A 314 27.47 12.19 10.54
C ASP A 314 26.34 12.43 11.56
N SER A 315 26.27 11.60 12.60
CA SER A 315 25.19 11.62 13.59
C SER A 315 25.16 12.89 14.44
N GLY A 316 23.95 13.41 14.65
CA GLY A 316 23.65 14.38 15.69
C GLY A 316 23.27 13.73 17.01
N THR A 317 22.92 14.56 17.99
CA THR A 317 22.25 14.18 19.24
C THR A 317 20.88 14.87 19.31
N PRO A 318 20.00 14.51 20.27
CA PRO A 318 18.74 15.24 20.46
C PRO A 318 18.93 16.75 20.70
N ASP A 319 20.03 17.15 21.33
CA ASP A 319 20.36 18.55 21.64
C ASP A 319 21.21 19.21 20.53
N ALA A 320 21.81 18.42 19.64
CA ALA A 320 22.66 18.87 18.53
C ALA A 320 22.32 18.08 17.24
N PRO A 321 21.12 18.26 16.66
CA PRO A 321 20.72 17.57 15.45
C PRO A 321 21.46 18.08 14.22
N VAL A 322 21.49 17.27 13.15
CA VAL A 322 21.97 17.68 11.82
C VAL A 322 20.78 17.80 10.89
N ILE A 323 20.49 19.02 10.45
CA ILE A 323 19.31 19.34 9.66
C ILE A 323 19.74 19.68 8.23
N TRP A 324 19.18 18.99 7.25
CA TRP A 324 19.29 19.31 5.83
C TRP A 324 17.96 19.84 5.34
N ARG A 325 17.94 21.00 4.70
CA ARG A 325 16.70 21.57 4.17
C ARG A 325 16.89 22.39 2.91
N SER A 326 15.82 22.51 2.13
CA SER A 326 15.76 23.58 1.12
C SER A 326 15.81 24.92 1.83
N TYR A 327 16.58 25.86 1.28
CA TYR A 327 16.60 27.24 1.73
C TYR A 327 15.20 27.86 1.61
N GLU A 328 14.89 28.80 2.50
CA GLU A 328 13.54 29.35 2.62
C GLU A 328 13.02 29.94 1.30
N GLY A 329 11.79 29.55 0.92
CA GLY A 329 11.16 29.97 -0.35
C GLY A 329 11.75 29.31 -1.61
N GLU A 330 12.79 28.50 -1.49
CA GLU A 330 13.45 27.82 -2.61
C GLU A 330 13.15 26.31 -2.60
N THR A 331 13.40 25.63 -3.73
CA THR A 331 13.20 24.17 -3.86
C THR A 331 14.49 23.50 -4.33
N ALA A 332 15.12 22.73 -3.45
CA ALA A 332 16.26 21.89 -3.78
C ALA A 332 15.80 20.49 -4.24
N VAL A 333 16.35 20.03 -5.36
CA VAL A 333 16.13 18.69 -5.91
C VAL A 333 17.43 17.90 -5.83
N ILE A 334 17.52 16.91 -4.95
CA ILE A 334 18.62 15.94 -4.94
C ILE A 334 18.26 14.82 -5.90
N SER A 335 19.02 14.69 -6.98
CA SER A 335 18.69 13.83 -8.12
C SER A 335 19.74 12.76 -8.34
N GLY A 336 19.30 11.50 -8.47
CA GLY A 336 20.14 10.39 -8.95
C GLY A 336 20.25 10.30 -10.47
N GLY A 337 19.67 11.27 -11.19
CA GLY A 337 19.66 11.33 -12.64
C GLY A 337 20.77 12.16 -13.25
N ARG A 338 20.89 12.06 -14.57
CA ARG A 338 21.81 12.83 -15.43
C ARG A 338 21.03 13.46 -16.57
N VAL A 339 21.39 14.70 -16.90
CA VAL A 339 20.85 15.39 -18.08
C VAL A 339 21.42 14.74 -19.34
N VAL A 340 20.55 14.43 -20.29
CA VAL A 340 20.95 13.95 -21.61
C VAL A 340 21.41 15.12 -22.46
N ASN A 341 22.65 15.07 -22.92
CA ASN A 341 23.28 16.10 -23.74
C ASN A 341 23.47 15.62 -25.19
N GLY A 342 23.81 16.56 -26.09
CA GLY A 342 24.16 16.24 -27.47
C GLY A 342 22.99 15.74 -28.33
N LEU A 343 21.75 16.09 -27.97
CA LEU A 343 20.56 15.70 -28.71
C LEU A 343 20.59 16.25 -30.14
N ARG A 344 20.34 15.37 -31.10
CA ARG A 344 20.25 15.67 -32.53
C ARG A 344 18.85 15.37 -33.03
N GLU A 345 18.21 16.34 -33.64
CA GLU A 345 16.88 16.17 -34.21
C GLU A 345 16.96 15.57 -35.62
N SER A 346 16.08 14.60 -35.89
CA SER A 346 15.87 14.03 -37.22
C SER A 346 14.38 13.75 -37.45
N THR A 347 14.01 13.38 -38.67
CA THR A 347 12.66 12.94 -39.03
C THR A 347 12.74 11.64 -39.81
N VAL A 348 11.97 10.64 -39.41
CA VAL A 348 11.89 9.33 -40.08
C VAL A 348 10.41 8.98 -40.20
N ASN A 349 9.96 8.62 -41.41
CA ASN A 349 8.55 8.32 -41.71
C ASN A 349 7.57 9.40 -41.22
N GLY A 350 7.96 10.68 -41.35
CA GLY A 350 7.15 11.82 -40.90
C GLY A 350 7.12 12.07 -39.39
N MET A 351 7.77 11.23 -38.57
CA MET A 351 7.86 11.41 -37.13
C MET A 351 9.18 12.07 -36.72
N ARG A 352 9.10 13.10 -35.88
CA ARG A 352 10.27 13.74 -35.25
C ARG A 352 10.96 12.77 -34.31
N ARG A 353 12.29 12.84 -34.25
CA ARG A 353 13.14 12.02 -33.38
C ARG A 353 14.25 12.85 -32.78
N TRP A 354 14.53 12.66 -31.51
CA TRP A 354 15.74 13.17 -30.86
C TRP A 354 16.66 12.01 -30.53
N ASN A 355 17.89 12.11 -31.02
CA ASN A 355 18.87 11.02 -30.95
C ASN A 355 20.13 11.48 -30.24
N THR A 356 20.75 10.57 -29.50
CA THR A 356 22.11 10.72 -28.98
C THR A 356 22.71 9.34 -28.74
N ASP A 357 23.99 9.28 -28.43
CA ASP A 357 24.69 8.02 -28.15
C ASP A 357 25.20 8.01 -26.71
N PHE A 358 25.14 6.85 -26.07
CA PHE A 358 25.65 6.58 -24.74
C PHE A 358 26.80 5.56 -24.82
N PRO A 359 28.06 6.01 -24.94
CA PRO A 359 29.21 5.11 -25.00
C PRO A 359 29.33 4.18 -23.78
N ASP A 360 28.93 4.67 -22.62
CA ASP A 360 28.89 3.95 -21.34
C ASP A 360 27.77 2.89 -21.27
N VAL A 361 26.70 3.05 -22.06
CA VAL A 361 25.71 1.98 -22.29
C VAL A 361 26.28 0.92 -23.23
N LYS A 362 26.92 1.35 -24.33
CA LYS A 362 27.54 0.44 -25.30
C LYS A 362 28.62 -0.45 -24.68
N SER A 363 29.43 0.09 -23.75
CA SER A 363 30.45 -0.68 -23.03
C SER A 363 29.87 -1.60 -21.93
N GLY A 364 28.58 -1.46 -21.61
CA GLY A 364 27.92 -2.19 -20.52
C GLY A 364 28.24 -1.65 -19.12
N GLU A 365 28.93 -0.51 -19.01
CA GLU A 365 29.22 0.15 -17.72
C GLU A 365 27.95 0.59 -17.00
N ARG A 366 26.90 0.96 -17.76
CA ARG A 366 25.61 1.33 -17.18
C ARG A 366 24.44 1.00 -18.09
N THR A 367 23.24 1.06 -17.51
CA THR A 367 21.98 1.00 -18.24
C THR A 367 20.93 1.86 -17.56
N PHE A 368 19.83 2.12 -18.25
CA PHE A 368 18.66 2.73 -17.65
C PHE A 368 17.35 2.23 -18.26
N ARG A 369 16.26 2.35 -17.50
CA ARG A 369 14.91 1.87 -17.85
C ARG A 369 13.82 2.92 -17.67
N GLN A 370 14.18 4.11 -17.21
CA GLN A 370 13.27 5.26 -17.09
C GLN A 370 13.79 6.46 -17.88
N LEU A 371 12.86 7.29 -18.38
CA LEU A 371 13.14 8.59 -18.96
C LEU A 371 12.19 9.61 -18.34
N PHE A 372 12.74 10.73 -17.90
CA PHE A 372 11.99 11.85 -17.35
C PHE A 372 12.24 13.10 -18.17
N ILE A 373 11.18 13.88 -18.37
CA ILE A 373 11.20 15.10 -19.19
C ILE A 373 10.86 16.29 -18.32
N LYS A 374 11.66 17.35 -18.43
CA LYS A 374 11.39 18.65 -17.83
C LYS A 374 11.32 19.70 -18.91
N GLN A 375 10.11 20.06 -19.32
CA GLN A 375 9.88 21.24 -20.13
C GLN A 375 9.90 22.51 -19.26
N ARG A 376 10.43 23.61 -19.79
CA ARG A 376 10.45 24.90 -19.09
C ARG A 376 9.02 25.30 -18.67
N GLY A 377 8.87 25.69 -17.40
CA GLY A 377 7.58 26.08 -16.83
C GLY A 377 6.58 24.94 -16.56
N LYS A 378 6.91 23.67 -16.85
CA LYS A 378 6.05 22.50 -16.59
C LYS A 378 6.65 21.56 -15.54
N PRO A 379 5.87 20.73 -14.85
CA PRO A 379 6.39 19.69 -13.95
C PRO A 379 7.23 18.63 -14.70
N TYR A 380 7.93 17.78 -13.96
CA TYR A 380 8.57 16.59 -14.54
C TYR A 380 7.51 15.59 -14.99
N GLU A 381 7.74 14.92 -16.12
CA GLU A 381 6.88 13.87 -16.65
C GLU A 381 7.71 12.61 -17.00
N ARG A 382 7.20 11.43 -16.66
CA ARG A 382 7.77 10.15 -17.10
C ARG A 382 7.40 9.88 -18.57
N ARG A 383 8.33 9.28 -19.31
CA ARG A 383 8.10 8.74 -20.65
C ARG A 383 8.28 7.24 -20.65
N TYR A 384 7.44 6.55 -21.40
CA TYR A 384 7.37 5.09 -21.44
C TYR A 384 8.05 4.55 -22.69
N ARG A 385 8.44 3.29 -22.62
CA ARG A 385 9.07 2.57 -23.74
C ARG A 385 7.98 2.05 -24.69
N PRO A 386 8.34 1.73 -25.95
CA PRO A 386 7.50 0.97 -26.86
C PRO A 386 6.85 -0.21 -26.19
N HIS A 387 5.58 -0.45 -26.48
CA HIS A 387 4.83 -1.51 -25.83
C HIS A 387 3.80 -2.12 -26.78
N ILE A 388 3.56 -3.41 -26.57
CA ILE A 388 2.48 -4.15 -27.24
C ILE A 388 1.42 -4.41 -26.18
N GLY A 389 0.16 -4.12 -26.51
CA GLY A 389 -0.97 -4.22 -25.60
C GLY A 389 -1.18 -5.62 -24.99
N MET A 390 -2.01 -5.68 -23.95
CA MET A 390 -2.25 -6.89 -23.15
C MET A 390 -2.66 -8.10 -24.00
N LYS A 391 -1.95 -9.20 -23.76
CA LYS A 391 -2.10 -10.54 -24.34
C LYS A 391 -2.43 -11.55 -23.23
N ARG A 392 -2.61 -12.81 -23.61
CA ARG A 392 -2.87 -13.92 -22.69
C ARG A 392 -2.02 -15.11 -23.07
N VAL A 393 -1.47 -15.80 -22.07
CA VAL A 393 -0.80 -17.09 -22.28
C VAL A 393 -1.80 -18.04 -22.95
N ASP A 394 -1.36 -18.68 -24.04
CA ASP A 394 -2.22 -19.56 -24.85
C ASP A 394 -2.15 -21.01 -24.36
N GLY A 395 -0.96 -21.42 -23.94
CA GLY A 395 -0.71 -22.76 -23.45
C GLY A 395 0.63 -22.86 -22.75
N LEU A 396 0.94 -24.07 -22.29
CA LEU A 396 2.13 -24.32 -21.50
C LEU A 396 2.97 -25.40 -22.18
N THR A 397 4.27 -25.17 -22.34
CA THR A 397 5.23 -26.12 -22.95
C THR A 397 5.63 -27.24 -21.98
N TYR A 398 6.23 -28.33 -22.46
CA TYR A 398 6.72 -29.41 -21.58
C TYR A 398 8.04 -29.13 -20.86
N SER A 399 8.53 -27.89 -20.84
CA SER A 399 9.75 -27.54 -20.11
C SER A 399 9.64 -27.92 -18.63
N PRO A 400 10.76 -28.36 -18.01
CA PRO A 400 10.77 -28.72 -16.59
C PRO A 400 10.28 -27.57 -15.72
N ARG A 401 9.33 -27.87 -14.83
CA ARG A 401 8.87 -26.93 -13.81
C ARG A 401 9.77 -26.97 -12.59
N ARG A 402 9.88 -25.84 -11.89
CA ARG A 402 10.47 -25.77 -10.55
C ARG A 402 9.74 -26.75 -9.62
N LYS A 403 10.50 -27.59 -8.92
CA LYS A 403 9.95 -28.48 -7.87
C LYS A 403 9.53 -27.64 -6.66
N ALA A 404 8.27 -27.21 -6.63
CA ALA A 404 7.70 -26.38 -5.59
C ALA A 404 6.18 -26.65 -5.47
N ALA A 405 5.53 -25.99 -4.50
CA ALA A 405 4.07 -25.95 -4.46
C ALA A 405 3.50 -25.44 -5.80
N ALA A 406 2.30 -25.87 -6.17
CA ALA A 406 1.72 -25.63 -7.50
C ALA A 406 1.80 -24.16 -7.97
N HIS A 407 1.48 -23.21 -7.09
CA HIS A 407 1.55 -21.78 -7.38
C HIS A 407 2.98 -21.26 -7.67
N ARG A 408 4.03 -21.97 -7.21
CA ARG A 408 5.46 -21.68 -7.46
C ARG A 408 6.11 -22.63 -8.46
N ALA A 409 5.36 -23.55 -9.06
CA ALA A 409 5.86 -24.51 -10.04
C ALA A 409 6.05 -23.85 -11.43
N ALA A 410 6.87 -22.80 -11.48
CA ALA A 410 7.15 -22.01 -12.67
C ALA A 410 8.01 -22.76 -13.72
N GLN A 411 7.91 -22.33 -14.98
CA GLN A 411 8.74 -22.77 -16.12
C GLN A 411 9.36 -21.55 -16.84
N ILE A 412 10.38 -21.78 -17.67
CA ILE A 412 11.13 -20.72 -18.39
C ILE A 412 10.44 -20.21 -19.64
N ASP A 413 9.27 -20.73 -19.98
CA ASP A 413 8.67 -20.56 -21.29
C ASP A 413 7.15 -20.76 -21.22
N PHE A 414 6.45 -20.31 -22.25
CA PHE A 414 5.06 -20.63 -22.47
C PHE A 414 4.72 -20.58 -23.96
N GLN A 415 3.58 -21.16 -24.32
CA GLN A 415 3.02 -21.00 -25.65
C GLN A 415 2.26 -19.67 -25.72
N PHE A 416 2.69 -18.81 -26.62
CA PHE A 416 1.93 -17.63 -27.02
C PHE A 416 1.03 -18.00 -28.19
N ALA A 417 0.11 -17.12 -28.51
CA ALA A 417 -0.81 -17.38 -29.60
C ALA A 417 -0.33 -16.70 -30.90
N PRO A 418 -0.59 -17.28 -32.09
CA PRO A 418 0.03 -16.83 -33.34
C PRO A 418 -0.06 -15.31 -33.56
N GLY A 419 1.08 -14.70 -33.88
CA GLY A 419 1.21 -13.26 -34.14
C GLY A 419 1.44 -12.38 -32.91
N ASP A 420 1.32 -12.91 -31.69
CA ASP A 420 1.62 -12.13 -30.46
C ASP A 420 3.11 -11.80 -30.34
N PHE A 421 3.98 -12.69 -30.83
CA PHE A 421 5.40 -12.47 -31.00
C PHE A 421 5.77 -12.58 -32.48
N LYS A 422 6.70 -11.72 -32.93
CA LYS A 422 7.27 -11.72 -34.29
C LYS A 422 8.78 -11.95 -34.20
N SER A 423 9.43 -12.14 -35.34
CA SER A 423 10.89 -12.14 -35.42
C SER A 423 11.42 -10.72 -35.22
N TRP A 424 11.77 -10.38 -33.98
CA TRP A 424 12.31 -9.08 -33.58
C TRP A 424 13.82 -9.11 -33.37
N GLU A 425 14.47 -7.96 -33.49
CA GLU A 425 15.86 -7.75 -33.09
C GLU A 425 15.99 -7.55 -31.58
N ASN A 426 17.23 -7.62 -31.07
CA ASN A 426 17.57 -7.27 -29.67
C ASN A 426 16.73 -8.02 -28.61
N LEU A 427 16.48 -9.33 -28.82
CA LEU A 427 15.61 -10.13 -27.94
C LEU A 427 15.94 -10.01 -26.45
N SER A 428 17.22 -9.98 -26.09
CA SER A 428 17.67 -9.88 -24.69
C SER A 428 17.30 -8.57 -24.00
N ASP A 429 16.84 -7.56 -24.74
CA ASP A 429 16.37 -6.27 -24.23
C ASP A 429 14.83 -6.18 -24.16
N ILE A 430 14.11 -7.12 -24.77
CA ILE A 430 12.65 -7.19 -24.76
C ILE A 430 12.19 -7.75 -23.43
N GLU A 431 11.28 -7.03 -22.76
CA GLU A 431 10.71 -7.45 -21.48
C GLU A 431 9.28 -7.95 -21.67
N VAL A 432 9.02 -9.17 -21.26
CA VAL A 432 7.67 -9.72 -21.14
C VAL A 432 7.21 -9.58 -19.69
N VAL A 433 6.17 -8.79 -19.48
CA VAL A 433 5.61 -8.52 -18.16
C VAL A 433 4.37 -9.39 -17.97
N VAL A 434 4.48 -10.39 -17.10
CA VAL A 434 3.39 -11.34 -16.79
C VAL A 434 2.78 -10.97 -15.46
N LEU A 435 1.46 -10.85 -15.40
CA LEU A 435 0.72 -10.61 -14.16
C LEU A 435 0.33 -11.96 -13.55
N HIS A 436 0.56 -12.16 -12.25
CA HIS A 436 0.39 -13.43 -11.53
C HIS A 436 -0.55 -13.25 -10.33
N VAL A 437 -1.86 -13.15 -10.54
CA VAL A 437 -2.87 -12.93 -9.47
C VAL A 437 -2.54 -11.74 -8.54
N TRP A 438 -1.66 -11.90 -7.54
CA TRP A 438 -1.12 -10.89 -6.60
C TRP A 438 0.30 -10.40 -6.89
N SER A 439 0.96 -10.94 -7.92
CA SER A 439 2.33 -10.59 -8.27
C SER A 439 2.49 -10.22 -9.75
N SER A 440 3.70 -9.82 -10.15
CA SER A 440 4.08 -9.61 -11.54
C SER A 440 5.55 -9.96 -11.76
N SER A 441 5.88 -10.59 -12.89
CA SER A 441 7.26 -10.83 -13.30
C SER A 441 7.62 -10.00 -14.54
N ARG A 442 8.89 -9.62 -14.67
CA ARG A 442 9.47 -8.99 -15.86
C ARG A 442 10.58 -9.88 -16.39
N LEU A 443 10.36 -10.55 -17.50
CA LEU A 443 11.25 -11.60 -18.02
C LEU A 443 11.88 -11.15 -19.34
N PHE A 444 13.20 -11.33 -19.50
CA PHE A 444 13.85 -11.05 -20.78
C PHE A 444 13.67 -12.20 -21.76
N VAL A 445 13.44 -11.88 -23.04
CA VAL A 445 13.31 -12.88 -24.10
C VAL A 445 14.68 -13.45 -24.44
N LYS A 446 14.80 -14.78 -24.38
CA LYS A 446 15.97 -15.53 -24.85
C LYS A 446 15.78 -15.98 -26.30
N GLU A 447 14.60 -16.49 -26.62
CA GLU A 447 14.30 -17.09 -27.92
C GLU A 447 12.79 -17.00 -28.22
N ILE A 448 12.45 -16.85 -29.50
CA ILE A 448 11.08 -16.89 -30.03
C ILE A 448 11.04 -17.95 -31.13
N ASP A 449 10.28 -19.03 -30.93
CA ASP A 449 9.96 -20.02 -31.95
C ASP A 449 8.54 -19.73 -32.47
N THR A 450 8.43 -19.02 -33.61
CA THR A 450 7.14 -18.69 -34.23
C THR A 450 6.47 -19.87 -34.93
N LYS A 451 7.16 -21.02 -35.10
CA LYS A 451 6.54 -22.23 -35.66
C LYS A 451 5.80 -23.00 -34.59
N ARG A 452 6.41 -23.12 -33.40
CA ARG A 452 5.78 -23.73 -32.21
C ARG A 452 4.99 -22.75 -31.35
N ASN A 453 5.06 -21.47 -31.68
CA ASN A 453 4.55 -20.35 -30.90
C ASN A 453 5.04 -20.35 -29.44
N VAL A 454 6.34 -20.59 -29.24
CA VAL A 454 6.95 -20.65 -27.90
C VAL A 454 7.87 -19.46 -27.70
N VAL A 455 7.70 -18.77 -26.58
CA VAL A 455 8.68 -17.79 -26.07
C VAL A 455 9.43 -18.40 -24.91
N THR A 456 10.76 -18.33 -24.97
CA THR A 456 11.66 -18.79 -23.90
C THR A 456 12.35 -17.59 -23.28
N PHE A 457 12.45 -17.59 -21.94
CA PHE A 457 13.03 -16.51 -21.16
C PHE A 457 14.45 -16.81 -20.68
N THR A 458 15.19 -15.76 -20.32
CA THR A 458 16.53 -15.91 -19.70
C THR A 458 16.47 -16.40 -18.25
N GLY A 459 15.32 -16.25 -17.59
CA GLY A 459 15.05 -16.74 -16.25
C GLY A 459 13.59 -17.16 -16.04
N MET A 460 13.28 -17.62 -14.83
CA MET A 460 11.92 -18.08 -14.48
C MET A 460 11.17 -17.04 -13.63
N PRO A 461 9.84 -16.92 -13.77
CA PRO A 461 9.04 -16.17 -12.82
C PRO A 461 9.07 -16.81 -11.42
N THR A 462 8.66 -16.07 -10.40
CA THR A 462 8.49 -16.62 -9.03
C THR A 462 7.29 -17.56 -8.98
N PHE A 463 6.21 -17.17 -9.64
CA PHE A 463 4.93 -17.86 -9.66
C PHE A 463 4.66 -18.46 -11.03
N ALA A 464 3.81 -19.50 -11.07
CA ALA A 464 3.48 -20.22 -12.28
C ALA A 464 2.55 -19.38 -13.19
N VAL A 465 2.81 -19.39 -14.50
CA VAL A 465 2.02 -18.62 -15.49
C VAL A 465 0.61 -19.19 -15.75
N ASP A 466 0.28 -20.32 -15.13
CA ASP A 466 -1.04 -20.95 -15.09
C ASP A 466 -1.71 -20.89 -13.71
N GLN A 467 -1.15 -20.10 -12.78
CA GLN A 467 -1.68 -19.96 -11.43
C GLN A 467 -3.08 -19.34 -11.42
N GLY A 468 -4.11 -20.11 -11.04
CA GLY A 468 -5.49 -19.61 -11.07
C GLY A 468 -6.04 -19.41 -12.49
N GLY A 469 -5.39 -20.04 -13.49
CA GLY A 469 -5.71 -19.91 -14.92
C GLY A 469 -4.53 -19.34 -15.72
N LEU A 470 -4.65 -19.36 -17.05
CA LEU A 470 -3.62 -18.80 -17.93
C LEU A 470 -3.56 -17.27 -17.80
N GLN A 471 -2.40 -16.78 -17.36
CA GLN A 471 -2.17 -15.41 -16.95
C GLN A 471 -2.11 -14.42 -18.14
N PRO A 472 -2.51 -13.15 -17.94
CA PRO A 472 -2.28 -12.09 -18.90
C PRO A 472 -0.83 -11.58 -18.87
N TYR A 473 -0.34 -11.10 -20.01
CA TYR A 473 0.98 -10.50 -20.13
C TYR A 473 0.99 -9.38 -21.17
N PHE A 474 1.97 -8.49 -21.11
CA PHE A 474 2.24 -7.51 -22.17
C PHE A 474 3.74 -7.42 -22.43
N ILE A 475 4.14 -6.78 -23.53
CA ILE A 475 5.53 -6.76 -23.99
C ILE A 475 5.99 -5.30 -24.03
N GLU A 476 7.17 -5.02 -23.47
CA GLU A 476 7.81 -3.70 -23.48
C GLU A 476 9.17 -3.76 -24.20
N ASN A 477 9.62 -2.58 -24.66
CA ASN A 477 10.96 -2.33 -25.18
C ASN A 477 11.27 -3.08 -26.49
N VAL A 478 10.29 -3.21 -27.38
CA VAL A 478 10.46 -3.73 -28.74
C VAL A 478 10.85 -2.58 -29.68
N LYS A 479 12.02 -2.67 -30.33
CA LYS A 479 12.57 -1.61 -31.20
C LYS A 479 11.64 -1.25 -32.34
N GLU A 480 11.07 -2.28 -32.96
CA GLU A 480 10.20 -2.20 -34.13
C GLU A 480 8.83 -1.58 -33.83
N GLU A 481 8.46 -1.47 -32.55
CA GLU A 481 7.19 -0.91 -32.10
C GLU A 481 7.37 0.53 -31.54
N LEU A 482 8.52 1.19 -31.81
CA LEU A 482 8.74 2.61 -31.50
C LEU A 482 8.02 3.49 -32.54
N ASP A 483 6.75 3.81 -32.28
CA ASP A 483 5.86 4.41 -33.27
C ASP A 483 4.97 5.55 -32.77
N ALA A 484 4.97 5.88 -31.47
CA ALA A 484 4.13 6.94 -30.92
C ALA A 484 4.91 8.11 -30.27
N PRO A 485 4.49 9.37 -30.46
CA PRO A 485 5.02 10.50 -29.69
C PRO A 485 4.92 10.26 -28.18
N GLY A 486 6.00 10.54 -27.47
CA GLY A 486 6.17 10.26 -26.05
C GLY A 486 6.96 8.98 -25.77
N GLU A 487 7.18 8.11 -26.75
CA GLU A 487 7.96 6.89 -26.59
C GLU A 487 9.46 7.10 -26.79
N TRP A 488 10.26 6.26 -26.14
CA TRP A 488 11.71 6.25 -26.30
C TRP A 488 12.28 4.83 -26.29
N TYR A 489 13.40 4.65 -26.98
CA TYR A 489 14.12 3.39 -27.07
C TYR A 489 15.62 3.61 -26.83
N LEU A 490 16.23 2.71 -26.06
CA LEU A 490 17.67 2.62 -25.87
C LEU A 490 18.13 1.28 -26.44
N ASP A 491 18.83 1.34 -27.58
CA ASP A 491 19.51 0.19 -28.19
C ASP A 491 20.79 -0.07 -27.40
N ARG A 492 20.73 -0.94 -26.39
CA ARG A 492 21.88 -1.19 -25.51
C ARG A 492 23.12 -1.72 -26.23
N PRO A 493 23.01 -2.68 -27.19
CA PRO A 493 24.17 -3.17 -27.93
C PRO A 493 24.96 -2.08 -28.65
N THR A 494 24.29 -1.05 -29.18
CA THR A 494 24.94 0.05 -29.90
C THR A 494 25.17 1.30 -29.06
N GLY A 495 24.47 1.44 -27.94
CA GLY A 495 24.40 2.65 -27.12
C GLY A 495 23.53 3.76 -27.72
N SER A 496 22.80 3.49 -28.80
CA SER A 496 21.97 4.49 -29.48
C SER A 496 20.67 4.74 -28.72
N PHE A 497 20.35 6.00 -28.46
CA PHE A 497 19.12 6.43 -27.83
C PHE A 497 18.25 7.21 -28.82
N THR A 498 16.96 6.91 -28.84
CA THR A 498 15.95 7.63 -29.63
C THR A 498 14.76 8.00 -28.75
N TYR A 499 14.32 9.25 -28.81
CA TYR A 499 13.06 9.73 -28.24
C TYR A 499 12.15 10.31 -29.33
N LEU A 500 10.86 9.98 -29.31
CA LEU A 500 9.84 10.61 -30.14
C LEU A 500 9.19 11.77 -29.35
N PRO A 501 9.59 13.04 -29.56
CA PRO A 501 9.07 14.16 -28.78
C PRO A 501 7.58 14.38 -29.00
N LEU A 502 6.88 14.81 -27.94
CA LEU A 502 5.49 15.25 -28.04
C LEU A 502 5.38 16.54 -28.87
N THR A 503 4.17 16.81 -29.36
CA THR A 503 3.86 18.09 -30.01
C THR A 503 4.15 19.24 -29.05
N GLY A 504 4.94 20.22 -29.49
CA GLY A 504 5.35 21.39 -28.71
C GLY A 504 6.65 21.22 -27.90
N GLU A 505 7.25 20.04 -27.87
CA GLU A 505 8.58 19.85 -27.27
C GLU A 505 9.68 20.24 -28.27
N THR A 506 10.68 20.98 -27.78
CA THR A 506 11.86 21.42 -28.56
C THR A 506 13.13 21.21 -27.73
N ILE A 507 14.26 20.92 -28.39
CA ILE A 507 15.54 20.67 -27.69
C ILE A 507 15.95 21.85 -26.79
N GLY A 508 15.65 23.09 -27.20
CA GLY A 508 15.99 24.29 -26.43
C GLY A 508 15.12 24.53 -25.19
N ASP A 509 13.95 23.89 -25.10
CA ASP A 509 12.95 24.12 -24.05
C ASP A 509 12.73 22.89 -23.15
N THR A 510 13.25 21.74 -23.55
CA THR A 510 12.98 20.44 -22.95
C THR A 510 14.26 19.76 -22.53
N ARG A 511 14.39 19.44 -21.24
CA ARG A 511 15.50 18.66 -20.69
C ARG A 511 15.08 17.20 -20.51
N LEU A 512 15.88 16.28 -21.05
CA LEU A 512 15.77 14.85 -20.81
C LEU A 512 16.66 14.48 -19.61
N VAL A 513 16.11 13.73 -18.66
CA VAL A 513 16.83 13.20 -17.50
C VAL A 513 16.67 11.69 -17.47
N VAL A 514 17.80 10.98 -17.47
CA VAL A 514 17.85 9.52 -17.29
C VAL A 514 18.48 9.21 -15.94
N PRO A 515 18.00 8.21 -15.20
CA PRO A 515 18.59 7.85 -13.93
C PRO A 515 20.03 7.30 -14.10
N ALA A 516 20.82 7.42 -13.04
CA ALA A 516 22.20 6.93 -13.00
C ALA A 516 22.54 6.20 -11.69
N LEU A 517 21.82 6.49 -10.61
CA LEU A 517 21.99 5.84 -9.30
C LEU A 517 20.76 5.02 -8.94
N SER A 518 20.94 3.83 -8.37
CA SER A 518 19.81 3.04 -7.82
C SER A 518 19.34 3.57 -6.45
N THR A 519 20.24 4.19 -5.69
CA THR A 519 19.97 4.81 -4.38
C THR A 519 20.57 6.20 -4.36
N VAL A 520 19.79 7.21 -3.98
CA VAL A 520 20.21 8.62 -3.97
C VAL A 520 20.70 9.04 -2.60
N ILE A 521 20.02 8.59 -1.54
CA ILE A 521 20.41 8.85 -0.14
C ILE A 521 20.48 7.52 0.61
N SER A 522 21.54 7.32 1.40
CA SER A 522 21.64 6.16 2.28
C SER A 522 22.07 6.53 3.70
N PHE A 523 21.47 5.87 4.69
CA PHE A 523 21.87 5.89 6.10
C PHE A 523 22.46 4.53 6.40
N SER A 524 23.76 4.48 6.66
CA SER A 524 24.55 3.26 6.81
C SER A 524 25.15 3.19 8.22
N GLY A 525 24.32 2.81 9.19
CA GLY A 525 24.74 2.56 10.56
C GLY A 525 25.08 1.08 10.78
N ASP A 526 26.06 0.83 11.63
CA ASP A 526 26.41 -0.51 12.10
C ASP A 526 25.72 -0.78 13.43
N TYR A 527 24.45 -1.18 13.35
CA TYR A 527 23.61 -1.48 14.51
C TYR A 527 24.14 -2.67 15.33
N SER A 528 25.01 -3.52 14.77
CA SER A 528 25.59 -4.66 15.49
C SER A 528 26.63 -4.22 16.53
N ASN A 529 27.27 -3.08 16.30
CA ASN A 529 28.25 -2.45 17.19
C ASN A 529 27.73 -1.14 17.81
N GLU A 530 26.41 -0.93 17.84
CA GLU A 530 25.75 0.29 18.34
C GLU A 530 26.18 1.60 17.66
N ALA A 531 26.81 1.52 16.48
CA ALA A 531 27.24 2.66 15.69
C ALA A 531 26.11 3.12 14.74
N PHE A 532 25.02 3.62 15.32
CA PHE A 532 23.85 4.10 14.57
C PHE A 532 24.10 5.43 13.85
N VAL A 533 23.42 5.64 12.73
CA VAL A 533 23.22 7.00 12.16
C VAL A 533 22.07 7.64 12.92
N SER A 534 22.30 8.74 13.62
CA SER A 534 21.31 9.28 14.57
C SER A 534 21.01 10.77 14.41
N ASN A 535 19.77 11.17 14.67
CA ASN A 535 19.32 12.56 14.76
C ASN A 535 19.65 13.41 13.51
N ILE A 536 19.49 12.83 12.33
CA ILE A 536 19.57 13.53 11.05
C ILE A 536 18.16 13.78 10.54
N ILE A 537 17.88 15.02 10.15
CA ILE A 537 16.57 15.45 9.66
C ILE A 537 16.73 15.97 8.23
N LEU A 538 16.02 15.37 7.30
CA LEU A 538 15.84 15.89 5.94
C LEU A 538 14.48 16.60 5.89
N SER A 539 14.47 17.89 5.54
CA SER A 539 13.26 18.72 5.60
C SER A 539 13.00 19.49 4.31
N ASN A 540 11.80 19.37 3.74
CA ASN A 540 11.40 20.13 2.55
C ASN A 540 12.35 19.95 1.34
N ILE A 541 12.90 18.76 1.13
CA ILE A 541 13.78 18.43 0.00
C ILE A 541 13.02 17.56 -1.00
N VAL A 542 13.25 17.78 -2.30
CA VAL A 542 12.79 16.87 -3.36
C VAL A 542 13.89 15.85 -3.66
N ILE A 543 13.55 14.57 -3.68
CA ILE A 543 14.46 13.44 -3.93
C ILE A 543 13.93 12.66 -5.14
N SER A 544 14.69 12.62 -6.23
CA SER A 544 14.18 12.11 -7.51
C SER A 544 15.17 11.33 -8.35
N HIS A 545 14.64 10.60 -9.34
CA HIS A 545 15.37 9.97 -10.44
C HIS A 545 16.36 8.88 -10.00
N ASN A 546 15.86 7.74 -9.53
CA ASN A 546 16.68 6.53 -9.37
C ASN A 546 16.39 5.47 -10.43
N GLU A 547 17.41 4.67 -10.74
CA GLU A 547 17.32 3.54 -11.66
C GLU A 547 16.79 2.30 -10.94
N SER A 548 16.17 1.39 -11.70
CA SER A 548 15.79 0.04 -11.27
C SER A 548 16.36 -0.99 -12.23
N PRO A 549 17.66 -1.33 -12.12
CA PRO A 549 18.28 -2.30 -13.02
C PRO A 549 17.71 -3.69 -12.76
N LEU A 550 17.43 -4.46 -13.83
CA LEU A 550 17.05 -5.87 -13.71
C LEU A 550 18.28 -6.77 -13.69
N PRO A 551 18.24 -7.89 -12.96
CA PRO A 551 19.16 -9.01 -13.19
C PRO A 551 19.08 -9.53 -14.63
N LYS A 552 20.13 -10.20 -15.12
CA LYS A 552 20.19 -10.71 -16.50
C LYS A 552 19.13 -11.78 -16.79
N GLU A 553 18.72 -12.50 -15.76
CA GLU A 553 17.65 -13.48 -15.73
C GLU A 553 16.23 -12.85 -15.66
N GLY A 554 16.14 -11.53 -15.60
CA GLY A 554 14.90 -10.80 -15.34
C GLY A 554 14.53 -10.79 -13.85
N TYR A 555 13.27 -10.48 -13.57
CA TYR A 555 12.74 -10.35 -12.22
C TYR A 555 11.43 -11.10 -12.05
N GLY A 556 11.44 -12.13 -11.20
CA GLY A 556 10.28 -12.99 -10.99
C GLY A 556 9.15 -12.40 -10.14
N GLY A 557 9.42 -11.36 -9.35
CA GLY A 557 8.47 -10.68 -8.47
C GLY A 557 7.94 -11.53 -7.31
N SER A 558 8.31 -11.18 -6.08
CA SER A 558 7.72 -11.77 -4.87
C SER A 558 6.49 -10.97 -4.40
N GLN A 559 5.71 -11.52 -3.46
CA GLN A 559 4.55 -10.78 -2.90
C GLN A 559 5.02 -9.51 -2.18
N GLY A 560 4.44 -8.35 -2.50
CA GLY A 560 4.85 -7.06 -1.95
C GLY A 560 6.17 -6.51 -2.50
N GLN A 561 6.94 -7.33 -3.24
CA GLN A 561 8.27 -7.02 -3.79
C GLN A 561 9.25 -6.37 -2.78
N PRO A 562 9.36 -6.90 -1.55
CA PRO A 562 10.23 -6.37 -0.49
C PRO A 562 11.72 -6.42 -0.83
N ASP A 563 12.12 -7.16 -1.85
CA ASP A 563 13.47 -7.25 -2.37
C ASP A 563 13.87 -6.08 -3.29
N LEU A 564 12.90 -5.26 -3.73
CA LEU A 564 13.22 -4.03 -4.46
C LEU A 564 13.92 -3.02 -3.53
N PRO A 565 14.95 -2.31 -4.04
CA PRO A 565 15.61 -1.24 -3.29
C PRO A 565 14.70 -0.02 -3.14
N ALA A 566 15.18 1.00 -2.42
CA ALA A 566 14.53 2.31 -2.36
C ALA A 566 15.46 3.45 -2.76
N ILE A 567 14.89 4.58 -3.19
CA ILE A 567 15.68 5.79 -3.51
C ILE A 567 16.32 6.39 -2.25
N VAL A 568 15.66 6.24 -1.09
CA VAL A 568 16.23 6.51 0.25
C VAL A 568 16.30 5.21 1.03
N GLU A 569 17.49 4.76 1.40
CA GLU A 569 17.68 3.54 2.19
C GLU A 569 18.26 3.80 3.57
N MET A 570 17.71 3.16 4.60
CA MET A 570 18.15 3.30 5.98
C MET A 570 18.43 1.93 6.58
N THR A 571 19.63 1.75 7.11
CA THR A 571 20.04 0.61 7.94
C THR A 571 20.75 1.14 9.16
N GLY A 572 20.39 0.65 10.35
CA GLY A 572 20.96 1.13 11.61
C GLY A 572 20.76 2.64 11.84
N ALA A 573 19.61 3.17 11.44
CA ALA A 573 19.27 4.58 11.65
C ALA A 573 18.39 4.75 12.90
N LYS A 574 18.61 5.81 13.69
CA LYS A 574 17.89 6.05 14.94
C LYS A 574 17.47 7.51 15.07
N HIS A 575 16.21 7.78 15.40
CA HIS A 575 15.68 9.15 15.54
C HIS A 575 15.96 10.04 14.32
N CYS A 576 16.07 9.46 13.12
CA CYS A 576 16.20 10.22 11.88
C CYS A 576 14.81 10.51 11.30
N ALA A 577 14.69 11.58 10.53
CA ALA A 577 13.39 11.99 9.99
C ALA A 577 13.48 12.51 8.55
N LEU A 578 12.46 12.17 7.76
CA LEU A 578 12.07 12.89 6.55
C LEU A 578 10.81 13.69 6.90
N VAL A 579 10.88 15.02 6.73
CA VAL A 579 9.82 15.95 7.14
C VAL A 579 9.42 16.81 5.94
N ARG A 580 8.19 16.69 5.46
CA ARG A 580 7.71 17.48 4.30
C ARG A 580 8.58 17.35 3.04
N CYS A 581 9.34 16.26 2.92
CA CYS A 581 10.08 15.94 1.70
C CYS A 581 9.14 15.44 0.60
N THR A 582 9.54 15.65 -0.65
CA THR A 582 8.92 15.01 -1.82
C THR A 582 9.83 13.92 -2.35
N VAL A 583 9.31 12.71 -2.52
CA VAL A 583 10.01 11.60 -3.19
C VAL A 583 9.25 11.25 -4.46
N SER A 584 9.87 11.40 -5.62
CA SER A 584 9.16 11.22 -6.90
C SER A 584 10.04 10.79 -8.05
N GLN A 585 9.42 10.34 -9.15
CA GLN A 585 10.13 9.87 -10.35
C GLN A 585 11.11 8.73 -10.03
N THR A 586 10.63 7.68 -9.34
CA THR A 586 11.48 6.56 -8.91
C THR A 586 11.34 5.34 -9.81
N GLY A 587 12.40 4.56 -9.97
CA GLY A 587 12.33 3.20 -10.52
C GLY A 587 11.90 2.15 -9.49
N ASN A 588 12.08 2.41 -8.18
CA ASN A 588 11.84 1.44 -7.11
C ASN A 588 10.94 2.01 -5.98
N TYR A 589 11.07 1.48 -4.75
CA TYR A 589 10.40 2.06 -3.58
C TYR A 589 10.90 3.48 -3.28
N GLY A 590 10.08 4.28 -2.59
CA GLY A 590 10.45 5.62 -2.13
C GLY A 590 11.45 5.59 -0.97
N VAL A 591 11.04 5.03 0.17
CA VAL A 591 11.87 5.00 1.40
C VAL A 591 11.91 3.60 1.97
N ALA A 592 13.09 3.14 2.41
CA ALA A 592 13.24 1.88 3.15
C ALA A 592 13.86 2.13 4.53
N MET A 593 13.16 1.70 5.59
CA MET A 593 13.63 1.64 6.98
C MET A 593 13.92 0.18 7.33
N GLY A 594 15.14 -0.27 7.04
CA GLY A 594 15.58 -1.66 7.15
C GLY A 594 16.08 -2.05 8.55
N LEU A 595 17.05 -2.94 8.59
CA LEU A 595 17.52 -3.59 9.83
C LEU A 595 18.05 -2.57 10.84
N GLY A 596 17.73 -2.78 12.11
CA GLY A 596 18.12 -1.91 13.21
C GLY A 596 17.65 -0.46 13.14
N CYS A 597 16.69 -0.15 12.26
CA CYS A 597 16.06 1.17 12.27
C CYS A 597 15.16 1.32 13.51
N GLN A 598 15.42 2.34 14.32
CA GLN A 598 14.69 2.62 15.55
C GLN A 598 14.10 4.04 15.54
N GLU A 599 12.78 4.14 15.78
CA GLU A 599 12.12 5.42 16.09
C GLU A 599 12.39 6.52 15.05
N ASN A 600 12.51 6.12 13.79
CA ASN A 600 12.64 7.04 12.66
C ASN A 600 11.25 7.46 12.17
N ARG A 601 11.18 8.59 11.45
CA ARG A 601 9.92 9.13 10.96
C ARG A 601 9.96 9.50 9.49
N VAL A 602 8.89 9.16 8.79
CA VAL A 602 8.53 9.74 7.50
C VAL A 602 7.21 10.48 7.75
N THR A 603 7.28 11.82 7.82
CA THR A 603 6.16 12.64 8.29
C THR A 603 5.87 13.83 7.39
N GLY A 604 4.61 14.04 7.06
CA GLY A 604 4.22 15.14 6.17
C GLY A 604 4.76 15.00 4.75
N CYS A 605 5.26 13.83 4.36
CA CYS A 605 5.92 13.65 3.07
C CYS A 605 4.94 13.45 1.93
N ARG A 606 5.41 13.76 0.73
CA ARG A 606 4.70 13.50 -0.52
C ARG A 606 5.47 12.49 -1.36
N LEU A 607 4.84 11.38 -1.72
CA LEU A 607 5.47 10.32 -2.50
C LEU A 607 4.61 9.99 -3.72
N PHE A 608 5.11 10.17 -4.95
CA PHE A 608 4.34 9.91 -6.17
C PHE A 608 5.19 9.57 -7.39
N ASP A 609 4.61 8.99 -8.44
CA ASP A 609 5.33 8.49 -9.62
C ASP A 609 6.41 7.47 -9.21
N LEU A 610 5.94 6.40 -8.56
CA LEU A 610 6.75 5.39 -7.89
C LEU A 610 6.78 4.09 -8.70
N GLY A 611 7.97 3.71 -9.21
CA GLY A 611 8.14 2.44 -9.94
C GLY A 611 7.75 1.22 -9.11
N GLY A 612 8.10 1.24 -7.81
CA GLY A 612 7.64 0.30 -6.78
C GLY A 612 6.70 0.99 -5.79
N GLY A 613 6.88 0.72 -4.49
CA GLY A 613 5.99 1.23 -3.44
C GLY A 613 6.42 2.55 -2.80
N GLY A 614 5.66 3.02 -1.81
CA GLY A 614 5.97 4.26 -1.08
C GLY A 614 7.04 4.06 -0.01
N VAL A 615 6.65 3.44 1.10
CA VAL A 615 7.53 3.23 2.26
C VAL A 615 7.61 1.75 2.62
N LYS A 616 8.82 1.25 2.87
CA LYS A 616 9.11 -0.11 3.30
C LYS A 616 9.73 -0.08 4.71
N VAL A 617 9.21 -0.88 5.64
CA VAL A 617 9.74 -0.99 7.02
C VAL A 617 10.04 -2.45 7.34
N GLY A 618 11.25 -2.69 7.82
CA GLY A 618 11.75 -4.01 8.16
C GLY A 618 12.01 -4.91 6.96
N ASP A 619 12.05 -6.21 7.23
CA ASP A 619 12.50 -7.21 6.28
C ASP A 619 11.80 -8.56 6.46
N LEU A 620 12.29 -9.61 5.79
CA LEU A 620 11.63 -10.91 5.67
C LEU A 620 12.07 -11.93 6.73
N ARG A 621 12.98 -11.57 7.64
CA ARG A 621 13.51 -12.50 8.65
C ARG A 621 12.46 -12.82 9.72
N MET A 622 11.94 -14.03 9.68
CA MET A 622 10.88 -14.56 10.57
C MET A 622 11.42 -15.12 11.90
N ASP A 623 12.52 -14.56 12.42
CA ASP A 623 13.05 -15.00 13.71
C ASP A 623 12.15 -14.52 14.86
N SER A 624 11.64 -15.46 15.66
CA SER A 624 10.80 -15.21 16.83
C SER A 624 11.57 -14.66 18.03
N LYS A 625 12.90 -14.73 17.99
CA LYS A 625 13.81 -14.24 19.02
C LYS A 625 14.53 -12.96 18.60
N ALA A 626 14.29 -12.45 17.40
CA ALA A 626 14.86 -11.18 16.98
C ALA A 626 14.42 -10.08 17.96
N LYS A 627 15.40 -9.32 18.44
CA LYS A 627 15.19 -8.18 19.35
C LYS A 627 15.97 -6.99 18.82
N TYR A 628 15.79 -5.85 19.48
CA TYR A 628 16.76 -4.76 19.38
C TYR A 628 18.17 -5.30 19.64
N PRO A 629 19.20 -4.86 18.88
CA PRO A 629 19.16 -3.82 17.85
C PRO A 629 18.89 -4.31 16.42
N VAL A 630 18.57 -5.59 16.21
CA VAL A 630 18.38 -6.15 14.86
C VAL A 630 16.98 -5.88 14.31
N LEU A 631 15.97 -6.05 15.15
CA LEU A 631 14.55 -5.83 14.82
C LEU A 631 14.29 -4.32 14.65
N PRO A 632 13.68 -3.87 13.55
CA PRO A 632 13.21 -2.49 13.43
C PRO A 632 12.07 -2.23 14.42
N THR A 633 12.19 -1.17 15.21
CA THR A 633 11.25 -0.85 16.29
C THR A 633 10.79 0.59 16.27
N GLY A 634 9.51 0.82 16.54
CA GLY A 634 8.98 2.15 16.83
C GLY A 634 9.00 3.15 15.66
N ASN A 635 9.26 2.71 14.42
CA ASN A 635 9.29 3.59 13.25
C ASN A 635 7.88 4.08 12.90
N ILE A 636 7.79 5.31 12.36
CA ILE A 636 6.53 6.00 12.12
C ILE A 636 6.44 6.47 10.67
N VAL A 637 5.31 6.18 10.02
CA VAL A 637 4.89 6.76 8.74
C VAL A 637 3.58 7.49 8.97
N GLU A 638 3.61 8.83 8.95
CA GLU A 638 2.44 9.61 9.31
C GLU A 638 2.21 10.87 8.46
N ASN A 639 0.94 11.28 8.32
CA ASN A 639 0.57 12.49 7.59
C ASN A 639 1.18 12.56 6.17
N CYS A 640 1.41 11.42 5.52
CA CYS A 640 1.99 11.38 4.18
C CYS A 640 0.90 11.26 3.11
N ALA A 641 1.12 11.92 1.98
CA ALA A 641 0.39 11.70 0.73
C ALA A 641 1.19 10.74 -0.14
N ILE A 642 0.69 9.52 -0.35
CA ILE A 642 1.40 8.45 -1.07
C ILE A 642 0.53 8.02 -2.25
N SER A 643 0.98 8.28 -3.47
CA SER A 643 0.16 8.04 -4.66
C SER A 643 0.92 7.47 -5.85
N ASP A 644 0.17 7.00 -6.84
CA ASP A 644 0.68 6.68 -8.18
C ASP A 644 1.90 5.74 -8.14
N GLY A 645 1.73 4.62 -7.44
CA GLY A 645 2.79 3.65 -7.19
C GLY A 645 2.49 2.24 -7.69
N GLY A 646 3.54 1.43 -7.76
CA GLY A 646 3.53 0.12 -8.39
C GLY A 646 3.42 0.21 -9.91
N ILE A 647 3.85 1.32 -10.52
CA ILE A 647 3.64 1.56 -11.97
C ILE A 647 4.62 0.78 -12.87
N MET A 648 5.67 0.19 -12.30
CA MET A 648 6.57 -0.73 -12.99
C MET A 648 6.57 -2.12 -12.35
N TYR A 649 6.38 -2.17 -11.04
CA TYR A 649 6.39 -3.37 -10.22
C TYR A 649 5.05 -3.49 -9.50
N TYR A 650 4.15 -4.27 -10.10
CA TYR A 650 2.71 -4.16 -9.81
C TYR A 650 2.28 -4.74 -8.47
N SER A 651 3.12 -5.54 -7.81
CA SER A 651 2.84 -6.13 -6.50
C SER A 651 3.25 -5.24 -5.32
N ALA A 652 3.85 -4.07 -5.57
CA ALA A 652 4.34 -3.20 -4.52
C ALA A 652 3.20 -2.51 -3.75
N ASN A 653 3.41 -2.24 -2.46
CA ASN A 653 2.43 -1.62 -1.58
C ASN A 653 2.75 -0.15 -1.36
N ALA A 654 1.75 0.69 -1.06
CA ALA A 654 2.01 2.08 -0.67
C ALA A 654 2.83 2.14 0.63
N VAL A 655 2.47 1.31 1.60
CA VAL A 655 3.31 1.04 2.79
C VAL A 655 3.40 -0.46 3.01
N TRP A 656 4.63 -0.99 3.05
CA TRP A 656 4.90 -2.39 3.41
C TRP A 656 5.68 -2.45 4.72
N GLY A 657 5.19 -3.21 5.69
CA GLY A 657 5.88 -3.60 6.90
C GLY A 657 6.13 -5.10 6.91
N GLY A 658 7.39 -5.54 6.95
CA GLY A 658 7.74 -6.96 7.07
C GLY A 658 7.60 -7.45 8.50
N ILE A 659 8.68 -8.01 9.05
CA ILE A 659 8.79 -8.30 10.49
C ILE A 659 9.22 -7.04 11.23
N VAL A 660 8.26 -6.39 11.89
CA VAL A 660 8.43 -5.11 12.59
C VAL A 660 7.70 -5.10 13.94
N SER A 661 8.19 -4.31 14.89
CA SER A 661 7.51 -4.15 16.19
C SER A 661 7.27 -2.68 16.54
N GLY A 662 6.08 -2.37 17.05
CA GLY A 662 5.73 -1.01 17.46
C GLY A 662 5.68 0.00 16.31
N THR A 663 5.61 -0.45 15.05
CA THR A 663 5.54 0.43 13.89
C THR A 663 4.17 1.10 13.83
N LYS A 664 4.15 2.41 13.53
CA LYS A 664 2.92 3.21 13.44
C LYS A 664 2.73 3.75 12.04
N ILE A 665 1.56 3.50 11.46
CA ILE A 665 1.15 3.99 10.14
C ILE A 665 -0.14 4.79 10.33
N LEU A 666 -0.01 6.12 10.41
CA LEU A 666 -1.04 7.01 10.96
C LEU A 666 -1.41 8.15 10.00
N HIS A 667 -2.70 8.48 9.87
CA HIS A 667 -3.11 9.73 9.19
C HIS A 667 -2.58 9.90 7.76
N ASN A 668 -2.33 8.82 7.01
CA ASN A 668 -1.85 8.91 5.63
C ASN A 668 -3.02 8.98 4.63
N ALA A 669 -2.82 9.69 3.52
CA ALA A 669 -3.70 9.64 2.35
C ALA A 669 -3.01 8.81 1.25
N ILE A 670 -3.63 7.70 0.84
CA ILE A 670 -3.09 6.73 -0.11
C ILE A 670 -4.05 6.57 -1.29
N TRP A 671 -3.55 6.72 -2.52
CA TRP A 671 -4.38 6.46 -3.70
C TRP A 671 -3.61 6.06 -4.96
N ASN A 672 -4.31 5.48 -5.95
CA ASN A 672 -3.76 5.06 -7.24
C ASN A 672 -2.60 4.06 -7.12
N PHE A 673 -2.87 2.89 -6.53
CA PHE A 673 -1.89 1.80 -6.42
C PHE A 673 -2.35 0.54 -7.17
N SER A 674 -1.40 -0.11 -7.84
CA SER A 674 -1.63 -1.36 -8.59
C SER A 674 -2.05 -2.55 -7.72
N TYR A 675 -1.63 -2.55 -6.44
CA TYR A 675 -1.91 -3.59 -5.45
C TYR A 675 -2.41 -2.99 -4.12
N SER A 676 -2.02 -3.54 -2.97
CA SER A 676 -2.55 -3.17 -1.67
C SER A 676 -2.05 -1.79 -1.20
N GLY A 677 -2.87 -1.11 -0.40
CA GLY A 677 -2.47 0.16 0.23
C GLY A 677 -1.42 -0.09 1.30
N ILE A 678 -1.82 -0.72 2.40
CA ILE A 678 -0.94 -1.03 3.53
C ILE A 678 -0.88 -2.55 3.71
N ALA A 679 0.33 -3.10 3.80
CA ALA A 679 0.57 -4.52 4.12
C ALA A 679 1.52 -4.63 5.32
N VAL A 680 1.14 -5.35 6.38
CA VAL A 680 2.00 -5.53 7.58
C VAL A 680 2.09 -6.99 8.03
N GLY A 681 3.32 -7.43 8.29
CA GLY A 681 3.65 -8.77 8.73
C GLY A 681 4.13 -9.67 7.60
N TRP A 682 4.75 -10.78 7.99
CA TRP A 682 5.32 -11.74 7.07
C TRP A 682 5.40 -13.13 7.71
N ASN A 683 4.42 -14.00 7.45
CA ASN A 683 4.47 -15.44 7.72
C ASN A 683 3.15 -16.12 7.33
N TRP A 684 3.15 -17.09 6.42
CA TRP A 684 1.96 -17.90 6.11
C TRP A 684 1.75 -19.02 7.14
N SER A 685 1.78 -18.69 8.43
CA SER A 685 1.45 -19.62 9.52
C SER A 685 1.22 -18.87 10.85
N ASP A 686 0.72 -19.59 11.86
CA ASP A 686 0.61 -19.11 13.24
C ASP A 686 1.93 -19.17 14.03
N THR A 687 3.02 -19.64 13.40
CA THR A 687 4.33 -19.73 14.06
C THR A 687 4.74 -18.34 14.53
N PRO A 688 5.08 -18.17 15.82
CA PRO A 688 5.46 -16.87 16.36
C PRO A 688 6.65 -16.27 15.59
N THR A 689 6.60 -14.95 15.38
CA THR A 689 7.73 -14.13 14.92
C THR A 689 7.89 -12.96 15.90
N SER A 690 8.91 -12.11 15.72
CA SER A 690 9.02 -10.87 16.51
C SER A 690 8.05 -9.76 16.10
N CYS A 691 7.22 -9.97 15.07
CA CYS A 691 6.24 -8.98 14.62
C CYS A 691 5.16 -8.77 15.68
N SER A 692 4.95 -7.53 16.14
CA SER A 692 4.07 -7.26 17.29
C SER A 692 3.75 -5.79 17.49
N SER A 693 2.65 -5.49 18.19
CA SER A 693 2.33 -4.14 18.71
C SER A 693 2.29 -3.04 17.65
N ASN A 694 1.96 -3.37 16.41
CA ASN A 694 1.89 -2.40 15.31
C ASN A 694 0.55 -1.63 15.36
N ILE A 695 0.54 -0.39 14.89
CA ILE A 695 -0.67 0.45 14.85
C ILE A 695 -0.90 0.94 13.42
N ILE A 696 -2.02 0.56 12.82
CA ILE A 696 -2.48 1.03 11.51
C ILE A 696 -3.76 1.81 11.74
N ALA A 697 -3.68 3.14 11.82
CA ALA A 697 -4.81 3.94 12.25
C ALA A 697 -5.05 5.23 11.47
N TYR A 698 -6.32 5.58 11.32
CA TYR A 698 -6.76 6.84 10.73
C TYR A 698 -6.18 7.10 9.33
N ASN A 699 -5.92 6.06 8.54
CA ASN A 699 -5.50 6.23 7.14
C ASN A 699 -6.71 6.35 6.23
N HIS A 700 -6.60 7.14 5.17
CA HIS A 700 -7.57 7.23 4.09
C HIS A 700 -6.98 6.60 2.83
N ILE A 701 -7.58 5.49 2.36
CA ILE A 701 -7.08 4.69 1.23
C ILE A 701 -8.16 4.59 0.17
N SER A 702 -7.82 4.92 -1.08
CA SER A 702 -8.74 4.84 -2.22
C SER A 702 -8.08 4.46 -3.53
N ASN A 703 -8.85 3.96 -4.50
CA ASN A 703 -8.35 3.54 -5.80
C ASN A 703 -7.06 2.67 -5.74
N VAL A 704 -7.07 1.65 -4.89
CA VAL A 704 -6.02 0.62 -4.81
C VAL A 704 -6.50 -0.71 -5.38
N LEU A 705 -5.60 -1.68 -5.58
CA LEU A 705 -5.84 -2.94 -6.28
C LEU A 705 -6.28 -2.73 -7.73
N THR A 706 -5.73 -1.73 -8.40
CA THR A 706 -6.15 -1.33 -9.76
C THR A 706 -5.64 -2.28 -10.85
N VAL A 707 -4.70 -3.17 -10.53
CA VAL A 707 -4.10 -4.12 -11.48
C VAL A 707 -4.19 -5.55 -10.97
N VAL A 708 -3.46 -5.88 -9.90
CA VAL A 708 -3.36 -7.23 -9.33
C VAL A 708 -4.27 -7.37 -8.10
N ALA A 709 -4.66 -8.60 -7.77
CA ALA A 709 -5.66 -8.95 -6.75
C ALA A 709 -5.08 -9.87 -5.66
N ASP A 710 -5.95 -10.50 -4.87
CA ASP A 710 -5.63 -11.25 -3.64
C ASP A 710 -4.88 -10.41 -2.60
N GLY A 711 -5.31 -9.14 -2.52
CA GLY A 711 -4.82 -8.14 -1.58
C GLY A 711 -5.96 -7.29 -1.04
N ALA A 712 -5.61 -6.24 -0.31
CA ALA A 712 -6.58 -5.39 0.37
C ALA A 712 -6.16 -3.93 0.46
N SER A 713 -7.09 -3.07 0.86
CA SER A 713 -6.72 -1.71 1.26
C SER A 713 -5.76 -1.76 2.46
N ILE A 714 -6.07 -2.60 3.44
CA ILE A 714 -5.17 -3.00 4.53
C ILE A 714 -5.12 -4.53 4.60
N TYR A 715 -3.91 -5.06 4.46
CA TYR A 715 -3.57 -6.48 4.45
C TYR A 715 -2.63 -6.83 5.62
N THR A 716 -2.82 -7.99 6.26
CA THR A 716 -1.87 -8.51 7.25
C THR A 716 -1.51 -9.97 7.00
N LEU A 717 -0.34 -10.37 7.49
CA LEU A 717 0.16 -11.75 7.38
C LEU A 717 0.87 -12.20 8.66
N GLY A 718 0.59 -13.43 9.10
CA GLY A 718 1.23 -14.05 10.26
C GLY A 718 0.80 -13.52 11.63
N ARG A 719 1.18 -14.22 12.70
CA ARG A 719 0.84 -13.87 14.10
C ARG A 719 1.51 -12.56 14.53
N GLN A 720 0.71 -11.58 15.01
CA GLN A 720 1.22 -10.24 15.40
C GLN A 720 0.56 -9.71 16.69
N PRO A 721 0.95 -10.23 17.85
CA PRO A 721 0.30 -9.91 19.12
C PRO A 721 0.29 -8.41 19.43
N GLY A 722 -0.87 -7.89 19.84
CA GLY A 722 -1.05 -6.49 20.24
C GLY A 722 -1.17 -5.51 19.08
N THR A 723 -1.23 -5.99 17.84
CA THR A 723 -1.44 -5.12 16.66
C THR A 723 -2.88 -4.61 16.62
N VAL A 724 -3.05 -3.33 16.27
CA VAL A 724 -4.36 -2.68 16.17
C VAL A 724 -4.55 -1.98 14.83
N ILE A 725 -5.68 -2.26 14.18
CA ILE A 725 -6.15 -1.64 12.94
C ILE A 725 -7.42 -0.86 13.25
N ARG A 726 -7.38 0.47 13.24
CA ARG A 726 -8.54 1.27 13.65
C ARG A 726 -8.77 2.61 12.97
N GLY A 727 -10.02 3.04 12.88
CA GLY A 727 -10.36 4.39 12.42
C GLY A 727 -10.02 4.65 10.95
N ASN A 728 -9.72 3.61 10.15
CA ASN A 728 -9.33 3.79 8.76
C ASN A 728 -10.56 3.97 7.86
N VAL A 729 -10.43 4.77 6.81
CA VAL A 729 -11.42 4.95 5.74
C VAL A 729 -10.87 4.32 4.47
N LEU A 730 -11.52 3.25 4.01
CA LEU A 730 -11.09 2.40 2.91
C LEU A 730 -12.19 2.42 1.84
N ARG A 731 -11.99 3.15 0.75
CA ARG A 731 -13.11 3.44 -0.15
C ARG A 731 -12.75 3.58 -1.61
N ASP A 732 -13.74 3.37 -2.47
CA ASP A 732 -13.62 3.61 -3.91
C ASP A 732 -12.49 2.79 -4.56
N ASN A 733 -12.33 1.54 -4.11
CA ASN A 733 -11.39 0.58 -4.68
C ASN A 733 -12.12 -0.25 -5.71
N ILE A 734 -12.12 0.24 -6.95
CA ILE A 734 -12.83 -0.36 -8.07
C ILE A 734 -12.19 -1.71 -8.39
N LYS A 735 -13.05 -2.72 -8.59
CA LYS A 735 -12.62 -4.05 -8.98
C LYS A 735 -11.79 -3.99 -10.27
N SER A 736 -10.50 -4.31 -10.19
CA SER A 736 -9.58 -4.32 -11.33
C SER A 736 -10.15 -5.17 -12.46
N PRO A 737 -10.16 -4.66 -13.72
CA PRO A 737 -10.57 -5.46 -14.85
C PRO A 737 -9.61 -6.64 -15.07
N PHE A 738 -8.31 -6.47 -14.80
CA PHE A 738 -7.26 -7.46 -15.04
C PHE A 738 -7.28 -8.65 -14.07
N ALA A 739 -8.02 -8.53 -12.96
CA ALA A 739 -8.08 -9.54 -11.92
C ALA A 739 -9.52 -9.77 -11.42
N LYS A 740 -10.50 -9.70 -12.33
CA LYS A 740 -11.95 -9.80 -12.01
C LYS A 740 -12.35 -11.11 -11.33
N GLU A 741 -11.64 -12.20 -11.57
CA GLU A 741 -11.96 -13.51 -11.02
C GLU A 741 -11.43 -13.71 -9.59
N PHE A 742 -10.64 -12.76 -9.06
CA PHE A 742 -9.94 -12.91 -7.79
C PHE A 742 -10.42 -11.92 -6.73
N TRP A 743 -10.11 -12.20 -5.46
CA TRP A 743 -10.52 -11.38 -4.33
C TRP A 743 -9.82 -10.03 -4.31
N GLN A 744 -10.57 -8.96 -4.04
CA GLN A 744 -10.06 -7.60 -3.92
C GLN A 744 -10.75 -6.94 -2.73
N LEU A 745 -10.04 -6.76 -1.63
CA LEU A 745 -10.68 -6.64 -0.32
C LEU A 745 -10.52 -5.24 0.29
N GLY A 746 -11.44 -4.87 1.18
CA GLY A 746 -11.24 -3.70 2.05
C GLY A 746 -10.18 -4.00 3.12
N LEU A 747 -10.50 -4.93 4.00
CA LEU A 747 -9.65 -5.44 5.08
C LEU A 747 -9.37 -6.93 4.87
N TYR A 748 -8.10 -7.34 4.97
CA TYR A 748 -7.73 -8.75 4.83
C TYR A 748 -6.72 -9.19 5.89
N LEU A 749 -7.19 -10.03 6.80
CA LEU A 749 -6.33 -10.78 7.71
C LEU A 749 -5.95 -12.11 7.05
N ASP A 750 -4.90 -12.10 6.23
CA ASP A 750 -4.46 -13.29 5.51
C ASP A 750 -3.70 -14.26 6.43
N GLU A 751 -3.18 -15.35 5.87
CA GLU A 751 -2.76 -16.56 6.56
C GLU A 751 -1.97 -16.30 7.86
N GLY A 752 -2.44 -16.89 8.96
CA GLY A 752 -1.79 -16.82 10.26
C GLY A 752 -2.00 -15.52 11.04
N SER A 753 -2.64 -14.50 10.45
CA SER A 753 -3.00 -13.24 11.14
C SER A 753 -3.74 -13.50 12.45
N SER A 754 -3.12 -13.18 13.57
CA SER A 754 -3.59 -13.60 14.90
C SER A 754 -3.28 -12.57 15.98
N GLU A 755 -4.11 -12.55 17.03
CA GLU A 755 -3.98 -11.70 18.23
C GLU A 755 -4.04 -10.19 17.94
N MET A 756 -4.89 -9.82 16.99
CA MET A 756 -5.09 -8.43 16.55
C MET A 756 -6.46 -7.88 16.95
N ILE A 757 -6.54 -6.56 17.04
CA ILE A 757 -7.81 -5.83 17.16
C ILE A 757 -8.07 -5.06 15.86
N VAL A 758 -9.23 -5.27 15.26
CA VAL A 758 -9.71 -4.58 14.05
C VAL A 758 -11.03 -3.88 14.37
N GLU A 759 -10.98 -2.56 14.56
CA GLU A 759 -12.15 -1.81 15.04
C GLU A 759 -12.34 -0.43 14.43
N ASN A 760 -13.59 0.04 14.36
CA ASN A 760 -13.91 1.40 13.95
C ASN A 760 -13.41 1.73 12.52
N ASN A 761 -13.36 0.74 11.63
CA ASN A 761 -12.97 0.98 10.24
C ASN A 761 -14.22 1.14 9.36
N PHE A 762 -14.12 2.04 8.38
CA PHE A 762 -15.16 2.30 7.39
C PHE A 762 -14.70 1.79 6.03
N VAL A 763 -15.40 0.78 5.49
CA VAL A 763 -15.08 0.11 4.24
C VAL A 763 -16.22 0.29 3.26
N TRP A 764 -16.00 1.01 2.15
CA TRP A 764 -17.09 1.51 1.33
C TRP A 764 -16.78 1.50 -0.18
N ARG A 765 -17.58 0.83 -1.01
CA ARG A 765 -17.33 0.67 -2.47
C ARG A 765 -15.94 0.10 -2.75
N VAL A 766 -15.66 -1.05 -2.16
CA VAL A 766 -14.44 -1.85 -2.42
C VAL A 766 -14.74 -3.06 -3.29
N GLY A 767 -13.71 -3.66 -3.88
CA GLY A 767 -13.77 -4.76 -4.86
C GLY A 767 -14.79 -5.86 -4.56
N THR A 768 -14.34 -7.02 -4.07
CA THR A 768 -15.21 -8.18 -3.86
C THR A 768 -15.79 -8.27 -2.45
N HIS A 769 -15.02 -8.04 -1.38
CA HIS A 769 -15.54 -8.16 0.00
C HIS A 769 -15.01 -7.05 0.90
N GLY A 770 -15.79 -6.68 1.91
CA GLY A 770 -15.40 -5.68 2.90
C GLY A 770 -14.33 -6.19 3.86
N PHE A 771 -14.45 -7.45 4.29
CA PHE A 771 -13.51 -8.12 5.19
C PHE A 771 -13.30 -9.59 4.84
N ASN A 772 -12.06 -10.08 4.94
CA ASN A 772 -11.77 -11.51 4.93
C ASN A 772 -10.77 -11.90 6.02
N ILE A 773 -10.89 -13.14 6.52
CA ILE A 773 -9.90 -13.79 7.37
C ILE A 773 -9.51 -15.15 6.81
N ASN A 774 -8.22 -15.36 6.55
CA ASN A 774 -7.65 -16.63 6.12
C ASN A 774 -6.98 -17.35 7.31
N SER A 775 -7.71 -18.27 7.94
CA SER A 775 -7.17 -19.19 8.95
C SER A 775 -6.52 -18.60 10.24
N GLY A 776 -6.80 -17.35 10.66
CA GLY A 776 -6.22 -16.73 11.87
C GLY A 776 -6.74 -17.20 13.24
N ALA A 777 -6.17 -16.70 14.34
CA ALA A 777 -6.60 -17.01 15.71
C ALA A 777 -6.66 -15.80 16.66
N GLN A 778 -7.60 -15.81 17.61
CA GLN A 778 -7.72 -14.83 18.71
C GLN A 778 -7.79 -13.37 18.24
N ASN A 779 -8.35 -13.12 17.05
CA ASN A 779 -8.59 -11.76 16.56
C ASN A 779 -9.92 -11.23 17.07
N ILE A 780 -9.99 -9.93 17.35
CA ILE A 780 -11.22 -9.22 17.70
C ILE A 780 -11.55 -8.26 16.57
N ILE A 781 -12.63 -8.55 15.83
CA ILE A 781 -13.13 -7.72 14.72
C ILE A 781 -14.47 -7.14 15.14
N ARG A 782 -14.49 -5.85 15.44
CA ARG A 782 -15.70 -5.21 15.98
C ARG A 782 -15.94 -3.80 15.51
N ASN A 783 -17.19 -3.36 15.56
CA ASN A 783 -17.52 -1.94 15.38
C ASN A 783 -17.06 -1.36 14.04
N ASN A 784 -17.03 -2.18 12.98
CA ASN A 784 -16.70 -1.74 11.63
C ASN A 784 -17.98 -1.58 10.80
N VAL A 785 -17.95 -0.69 9.81
CA VAL A 785 -19.00 -0.52 8.81
C VAL A 785 -18.46 -0.96 7.46
N MET A 786 -19.15 -1.89 6.79
CA MET A 786 -18.68 -2.54 5.57
C MET A 786 -19.76 -2.57 4.49
N GLY A 787 -19.34 -2.22 3.28
CA GLY A 787 -20.18 -2.26 2.08
C GLY A 787 -20.69 -0.88 1.67
N PRO A 788 -21.22 -0.71 0.44
CA PRO A 788 -21.39 -1.75 -0.57
C PRO A 788 -20.05 -2.25 -1.12
N VAL A 789 -20.07 -3.47 -1.68
CA VAL A 789 -18.97 -4.07 -2.44
C VAL A 789 -19.40 -4.24 -3.90
N TYR A 790 -18.48 -4.39 -4.83
CA TYR A 790 -18.83 -4.59 -6.24
C TYR A 790 -19.25 -6.03 -6.52
N GLY A 791 -20.42 -6.20 -7.15
CA GLY A 791 -20.95 -7.53 -7.53
C GLY A 791 -21.75 -8.19 -6.41
N ASN A 792 -22.21 -9.42 -6.64
CA ASN A 792 -23.05 -10.17 -5.70
C ASN A 792 -22.21 -11.00 -4.72
N HIS A 793 -21.31 -10.33 -4.00
CA HIS A 793 -20.37 -10.96 -3.08
C HIS A 793 -20.78 -10.72 -1.62
N ALA A 794 -20.40 -11.64 -0.73
CA ALA A 794 -20.64 -11.45 0.68
C ALA A 794 -19.86 -10.23 1.20
N PRO A 795 -20.43 -9.46 2.14
CA PRO A 795 -19.72 -8.32 2.72
C PRO A 795 -18.55 -8.76 3.61
N TYR A 796 -18.55 -10.01 4.12
CA TYR A 796 -17.40 -10.63 4.77
C TYR A 796 -17.34 -12.15 4.56
N ILE A 797 -16.13 -12.70 4.54
CA ILE A 797 -15.85 -14.13 4.29
C ILE A 797 -14.76 -14.66 5.23
N ARG A 798 -14.69 -15.99 5.35
CA ARG A 798 -13.52 -16.73 5.83
C ARG A 798 -13.00 -17.64 4.73
N SER A 799 -11.69 -17.64 4.47
CA SER A 799 -11.02 -18.61 3.60
C SER A 799 -10.23 -19.65 4.42
N ALA A 800 -10.47 -20.93 4.09
CA ALA A 800 -9.83 -22.14 4.63
C ALA A 800 -9.94 -22.42 6.16
N LYS A 801 -10.07 -23.72 6.50
CA LYS A 801 -9.94 -24.25 7.86
C LYS A 801 -8.56 -24.88 8.02
N LYS A 802 -7.65 -24.20 8.74
CA LYS A 802 -6.38 -24.78 9.21
C LYS A 802 -6.48 -25.12 10.71
N SER A 803 -5.59 -26.01 11.17
CA SER A 803 -5.62 -26.56 12.54
C SER A 803 -5.42 -25.52 13.64
N TYR A 804 -4.76 -24.42 13.34
CA TYR A 804 -4.45 -23.37 14.31
C TYR A 804 -5.54 -22.29 14.43
N ALA A 805 -6.49 -22.22 13.50
CA ALA A 805 -7.56 -21.23 13.57
C ALA A 805 -8.40 -21.47 14.83
N ARG A 806 -8.63 -20.45 15.67
CA ARG A 806 -9.45 -20.55 16.89
C ARG A 806 -9.83 -19.19 17.47
N ASP A 807 -10.90 -19.14 18.24
CA ASP A 807 -11.23 -18.04 19.16
C ASP A 807 -11.28 -16.64 18.53
N ASN A 808 -11.58 -16.52 17.24
CA ASN A 808 -11.79 -15.21 16.62
C ASN A 808 -13.19 -14.70 16.99
N ILE A 809 -13.36 -13.38 17.09
CA ILE A 809 -14.62 -12.73 17.44
C ILE A 809 -15.00 -11.72 16.35
N PHE A 810 -16.21 -11.82 15.82
CA PHE A 810 -16.81 -10.87 14.89
C PHE A 810 -18.10 -10.31 15.47
N THR A 811 -18.07 -9.08 15.98
CA THR A 811 -19.20 -8.53 16.74
C THR A 811 -19.44 -7.04 16.56
N ARG A 812 -20.70 -6.62 16.59
CA ARG A 812 -21.09 -5.20 16.48
C ARG A 812 -20.62 -4.58 15.16
N ASN A 813 -20.55 -5.36 14.09
CA ASN A 813 -20.25 -4.83 12.76
C ASN A 813 -21.55 -4.53 12.03
N ILE A 814 -21.49 -3.57 11.10
CA ILE A 814 -22.59 -3.22 10.20
C ILE A 814 -22.21 -3.64 8.79
N SER A 815 -23.02 -4.51 8.20
CA SER A 815 -23.00 -4.85 6.80
C SER A 815 -24.09 -4.06 6.06
N TYR A 816 -23.67 -3.22 5.12
CA TYR A 816 -24.53 -2.37 4.31
C TYR A 816 -24.25 -2.63 2.83
N CYS A 817 -25.02 -3.50 2.17
CA CYS A 817 -24.76 -3.89 0.77
C CYS A 817 -26.07 -4.09 -0.02
N ASP A 818 -25.95 -4.49 -1.28
CA ASP A 818 -27.08 -4.90 -2.14
C ASP A 818 -26.95 -6.37 -2.58
N SER A 819 -26.14 -7.15 -1.86
CA SER A 819 -25.88 -8.57 -2.12
C SER A 819 -27.03 -9.47 -1.66
N GLU A 820 -27.28 -10.52 -2.42
CA GLU A 820 -28.23 -11.60 -2.11
C GLU A 820 -27.58 -12.71 -1.26
N ASN A 821 -26.27 -12.63 -1.03
CA ASN A 821 -25.50 -13.55 -0.21
C ASN A 821 -24.75 -12.78 0.89
N MET A 822 -25.01 -13.12 2.16
CA MET A 822 -24.36 -12.50 3.31
C MET A 822 -23.24 -13.34 3.93
N ALA A 823 -23.17 -14.64 3.62
CA ALA A 823 -22.17 -15.54 4.16
C ALA A 823 -22.02 -16.79 3.28
N ASP A 824 -20.78 -17.16 2.93
CA ASP A 824 -20.52 -18.28 2.03
C ASP A 824 -20.58 -19.65 2.73
N GLU A 825 -20.24 -19.73 4.01
CA GLU A 825 -20.21 -20.98 4.79
C GLU A 825 -20.56 -20.76 6.28
N PRO A 826 -21.21 -21.73 6.99
CA PRO A 826 -21.37 -21.64 8.44
C PRO A 826 -20.02 -21.77 9.17
N TRP A 827 -19.90 -21.09 10.32
CA TRP A 827 -18.68 -21.11 11.12
C TRP A 827 -18.77 -22.06 12.30
N ASP A 828 -17.70 -22.83 12.52
CA ASP A 828 -17.52 -23.49 13.81
C ASP A 828 -17.23 -22.42 14.86
N LYS A 829 -18.06 -22.35 15.91
CA LYS A 829 -18.00 -21.30 16.93
C LYS A 829 -16.72 -21.33 17.76
N SER A 830 -16.03 -22.48 17.80
CA SER A 830 -14.70 -22.58 18.40
C SER A 830 -13.63 -21.87 17.55
N LEU A 831 -13.91 -21.63 16.28
CA LEU A 831 -13.00 -20.98 15.32
C LEU A 831 -13.33 -19.50 15.16
N PHE A 832 -14.61 -19.18 15.05
CA PHE A 832 -15.08 -17.83 14.82
C PHE A 832 -16.48 -17.62 15.40
N LEU A 833 -16.58 -16.73 16.39
CA LEU A 833 -17.84 -16.35 17.02
C LEU A 833 -18.41 -15.09 16.36
N CYS A 834 -19.51 -15.25 15.63
CA CYS A 834 -20.27 -14.13 15.07
C CYS A 834 -21.46 -13.77 15.97
N SER A 835 -21.60 -12.51 16.37
CA SER A 835 -22.72 -12.08 17.24
C SER A 835 -22.98 -10.57 17.21
N SER A 836 -24.23 -10.16 17.47
CA SER A 836 -24.61 -8.75 17.63
C SER A 836 -24.25 -7.85 16.45
N ASN A 837 -24.34 -8.36 15.22
CA ASN A 837 -24.09 -7.61 13.99
C ASN A 837 -25.39 -7.08 13.36
N ILE A 838 -25.29 -6.09 12.48
CA ILE A 838 -26.38 -5.64 11.62
C ILE A 838 -26.11 -6.07 10.18
N TYR A 839 -27.15 -6.62 9.55
CA TYR A 839 -27.19 -6.94 8.13
C TYR A 839 -28.28 -6.13 7.46
N TRP A 840 -27.92 -5.38 6.42
CA TRP A 840 -28.88 -4.58 5.68
C TRP A 840 -28.63 -4.65 4.18
N ASN A 841 -29.70 -5.01 3.45
CA ASN A 841 -29.74 -4.91 2.00
C ASN A 841 -30.49 -3.63 1.60
N PHE A 842 -29.77 -2.58 1.19
CA PHE A 842 -30.40 -1.29 0.87
C PHE A 842 -31.17 -1.29 -0.45
N ALA A 843 -30.96 -2.30 -1.30
CA ALA A 843 -31.73 -2.50 -2.53
C ALA A 843 -33.06 -3.25 -2.29
N GLY A 844 -33.35 -3.64 -1.03
CA GLY A 844 -34.56 -4.37 -0.67
C GLY A 844 -34.61 -5.81 -1.20
N LYS A 845 -33.48 -6.37 -1.63
CA LYS A 845 -33.42 -7.75 -2.10
C LYS A 845 -33.48 -8.72 -0.93
N THR A 846 -34.14 -9.86 -1.14
CA THR A 846 -34.03 -11.01 -0.24
C THR A 846 -32.62 -11.58 -0.32
N PHE A 847 -32.05 -11.96 0.82
CA PHE A 847 -30.73 -12.54 0.88
C PHE A 847 -30.67 -13.75 1.81
N THR A 848 -29.63 -14.56 1.64
CA THR A 848 -29.40 -15.79 2.42
C THR A 848 -28.02 -15.81 3.05
N PHE A 849 -27.82 -16.78 3.95
CA PHE A 849 -26.54 -17.14 4.56
C PHE A 849 -26.23 -18.59 4.20
N LYS A 850 -25.41 -18.81 3.16
CA LYS A 850 -25.20 -20.12 2.51
C LYS A 850 -26.51 -20.88 2.27
N ASP A 851 -27.37 -20.32 1.43
CA ASP A 851 -28.66 -20.87 1.03
C ASP A 851 -29.69 -21.03 2.18
N LYS A 852 -29.43 -20.46 3.36
CA LYS A 852 -30.34 -20.48 4.52
C LYS A 852 -30.96 -19.12 4.78
N SER A 853 -32.19 -19.12 5.28
CA SER A 853 -32.78 -17.93 5.86
C SER A 853 -32.04 -17.51 7.14
N PHE A 854 -32.20 -16.25 7.55
CA PHE A 854 -31.57 -15.75 8.77
C PHE A 854 -32.03 -16.49 10.03
N ALA A 855 -33.31 -16.91 10.10
CA ALA A 855 -33.82 -17.68 11.22
C ALA A 855 -33.17 -19.07 11.31
N GLU A 856 -33.01 -19.76 10.18
CA GLU A 856 -32.30 -21.04 10.11
C GLU A 856 -30.82 -20.87 10.48
N TRP A 857 -30.19 -19.79 10.03
CA TRP A 857 -28.82 -19.43 10.37
C TRP A 857 -28.63 -19.26 11.88
N GLN A 858 -29.52 -18.50 12.52
CA GLN A 858 -29.51 -18.30 13.97
C GLN A 858 -29.88 -19.58 14.75
N ALA A 859 -30.73 -20.45 14.21
CA ALA A 859 -31.05 -21.74 14.82
C ALA A 859 -29.84 -22.70 14.85
N MET A 860 -28.92 -22.59 13.89
CA MET A 860 -27.61 -23.25 13.93
C MET A 860 -26.66 -22.62 14.98
N GLY A 861 -27.12 -21.55 15.62
CA GLY A 861 -26.43 -20.78 16.64
C GLY A 861 -25.30 -19.91 16.10
N GLN A 862 -25.39 -19.53 14.82
CA GLN A 862 -24.61 -18.44 14.23
C GLN A 862 -25.25 -17.09 14.60
N ASP A 863 -24.49 -16.01 14.54
CA ASP A 863 -25.01 -14.63 14.59
C ASP A 863 -25.99 -14.35 15.74
N ALA A 864 -25.64 -14.86 16.92
CA ALA A 864 -26.46 -14.68 18.12
C ALA A 864 -26.64 -13.18 18.43
N GLY A 865 -27.89 -12.74 18.58
CA GLY A 865 -28.23 -11.34 18.86
C GLY A 865 -28.02 -10.37 17.68
N SER A 866 -27.63 -10.85 16.50
CA SER A 866 -27.57 -10.03 15.28
C SER A 866 -28.98 -9.71 14.76
N LEU A 867 -29.10 -8.64 13.97
CA LEU A 867 -30.36 -8.15 13.40
C LEU A 867 -30.27 -7.97 11.87
N ILE A 868 -31.38 -8.23 11.19
CA ILE A 868 -31.64 -7.65 9.86
C ILE A 868 -32.44 -6.37 10.08
N ALA A 869 -31.78 -5.22 9.95
CA ALA A 869 -32.40 -3.92 10.19
C ALA A 869 -31.62 -2.80 9.49
N ASP A 870 -32.31 -1.74 9.09
CA ASP A 870 -31.66 -0.54 8.56
C ASP A 870 -30.77 0.08 9.66
N PRO A 871 -29.45 0.22 9.43
CA PRO A 871 -28.57 0.88 10.40
C PRO A 871 -28.85 2.38 10.54
N LEU A 872 -29.68 2.98 9.67
CA LEU A 872 -30.00 4.39 9.66
C LEU A 872 -28.78 5.29 9.48
N LEU A 873 -27.95 5.00 8.46
CA LEU A 873 -26.85 5.86 8.05
C LEU A 873 -27.38 7.28 7.74
N GLU A 874 -26.65 8.30 8.19
CA GLU A 874 -27.02 9.70 7.91
C GLU A 874 -26.87 10.02 6.41
N ASN A 875 -25.80 9.52 5.78
CA ASN A 875 -25.59 9.66 4.34
C ASN A 875 -25.22 8.34 3.66
N SER A 876 -26.24 7.63 3.17
CA SER A 876 -26.10 6.37 2.43
C SER A 876 -25.54 6.52 1.01
N THR A 877 -25.48 7.74 0.44
CA THR A 877 -25.04 7.97 -0.95
C THR A 877 -23.54 8.21 -1.07
N THR A 878 -22.98 9.06 -0.21
CA THR A 878 -21.54 9.36 -0.21
C THR A 878 -20.74 8.37 0.65
N GLY A 879 -21.41 7.72 1.60
CA GLY A 879 -20.82 6.78 2.55
C GLY A 879 -20.09 7.49 3.68
N ASP A 880 -20.76 7.71 4.81
CA ASP A 880 -20.14 7.98 6.10
C ASP A 880 -20.52 6.90 7.13
N ALA A 881 -19.76 6.79 8.22
CA ALA A 881 -20.09 5.86 9.31
C ALA A 881 -21.10 6.46 10.32
N LYS A 882 -21.65 7.65 10.04
CA LYS A 882 -22.53 8.35 10.98
C LYS A 882 -23.91 7.73 10.95
N LEU A 883 -24.44 7.47 12.15
CA LEU A 883 -25.73 6.84 12.36
C LEU A 883 -26.68 7.83 13.03
N LYS A 884 -27.95 7.84 12.59
CA LYS A 884 -28.99 8.59 13.28
C LYS A 884 -29.14 8.10 14.72
N PRO A 885 -29.49 8.96 15.70
CA PRO A 885 -29.60 8.58 17.12
C PRO A 885 -30.54 7.39 17.40
N SER A 886 -31.54 7.16 16.54
CA SER A 886 -32.48 6.04 16.65
C SER A 886 -31.97 4.74 16.02
N SER A 887 -30.71 4.67 15.60
CA SER A 887 -30.14 3.47 14.97
C SER A 887 -30.23 2.25 15.89
N PRO A 888 -30.68 1.08 15.37
CA PRO A 888 -30.69 -0.16 16.14
C PRO A 888 -29.27 -0.63 16.51
N ALA A 889 -28.23 -0.12 15.85
CA ALA A 889 -26.84 -0.48 16.13
C ALA A 889 -26.43 -0.17 17.57
N PHE A 890 -26.90 0.97 18.12
CA PHE A 890 -26.57 1.39 19.48
C PHE A 890 -27.10 0.43 20.54
N ALA A 891 -28.27 -0.18 20.32
CA ALA A 891 -28.82 -1.20 21.21
C ALA A 891 -27.99 -2.50 21.24
N LEU A 892 -27.28 -2.80 20.14
CA LEU A 892 -26.30 -3.89 20.05
C LEU A 892 -24.92 -3.49 20.61
N GLY A 893 -24.76 -2.25 21.07
CA GLY A 893 -23.53 -1.70 21.64
C GLY A 893 -22.51 -1.22 20.61
N PHE A 894 -22.94 -0.93 19.37
CA PHE A 894 -22.11 -0.20 18.42
C PHE A 894 -21.72 1.17 19.00
N VAL A 895 -20.47 1.58 18.83
CA VAL A 895 -19.92 2.86 19.28
C VAL A 895 -19.70 3.72 18.05
N ALA A 896 -20.37 4.88 17.96
CA ALA A 896 -20.14 5.79 16.84
C ALA A 896 -18.67 6.24 16.78
N PHE A 897 -18.13 6.39 15.58
CA PHE A 897 -16.77 6.89 15.33
C PHE A 897 -16.78 7.89 14.17
N ASP A 898 -15.88 8.87 14.19
CA ASP A 898 -15.82 9.91 13.16
C ASP A 898 -14.84 9.55 12.04
N THR A 899 -15.39 9.29 10.85
CA THR A 899 -14.59 9.03 9.65
C THR A 899 -13.79 10.24 9.18
N SER A 900 -14.12 11.45 9.63
CA SER A 900 -13.40 12.68 9.24
C SER A 900 -12.00 12.80 9.86
N GLU A 901 -11.70 11.99 10.88
CA GLU A 901 -10.37 11.90 11.50
C GLU A 901 -9.35 11.13 10.62
N ALA A 902 -9.84 10.34 9.65
CA ALA A 902 -8.99 9.57 8.75
C ALA A 902 -8.37 10.42 7.64
N GLY A 903 -7.15 10.07 7.26
CA GLY A 903 -6.33 10.80 6.31
C GLY A 903 -5.51 11.90 6.98
N LEU A 904 -5.06 12.86 6.17
CA LEU A 904 -4.17 13.92 6.62
C LEU A 904 -4.84 14.82 7.64
N THR A 905 -4.14 15.06 8.76
CA THR A 905 -4.56 16.09 9.71
C THR A 905 -4.50 17.49 9.07
N ALA A 906 -5.21 18.46 9.65
CA ALA A 906 -5.37 19.79 9.07
C ALA A 906 -4.03 20.47 8.72
N ALA A 907 -2.99 20.27 9.54
CA ALA A 907 -1.67 20.86 9.36
C ALA A 907 -0.88 20.32 8.14
N TYR A 908 -1.32 19.21 7.53
CA TYR A 908 -0.61 18.55 6.42
C TYR A 908 -1.46 18.37 5.18
N ARG A 909 -2.70 18.89 5.12
CA ARG A 909 -3.58 18.69 3.94
C ARG A 909 -2.97 19.19 2.63
N ASP A 910 -2.10 20.19 2.70
CA ASP A 910 -1.37 20.75 1.57
C ASP A 910 -0.46 19.72 0.87
N VAL A 911 0.04 18.71 1.58
CA VAL A 911 0.94 17.70 1.00
C VAL A 911 0.25 16.81 -0.04
N ALA A 912 -1.08 16.71 0.03
CA ALA A 912 -1.93 16.01 -0.94
C ALA A 912 -2.40 16.89 -2.11
N THR A 913 -1.92 18.13 -2.25
CA THR A 913 -2.25 18.99 -3.40
C THR A 913 -2.06 18.22 -4.71
N PRO A 914 -3.03 18.11 -5.64
CA PRO A 914 -2.91 17.25 -6.81
C PRO A 914 -1.63 17.46 -7.63
N VAL A 915 -1.03 16.38 -8.11
CA VAL A 915 0.07 16.41 -9.09
C VAL A 915 -0.34 15.69 -10.36
N LYS A 916 0.19 16.17 -11.48
CA LYS A 916 0.09 15.46 -12.74
C LYS A 916 1.14 14.34 -12.76
N VAL A 917 0.67 13.10 -12.81
CA VAL A 917 1.50 11.94 -13.16
C VAL A 917 1.10 11.50 -14.56
N THR A 918 2.09 11.15 -15.39
CA THR A 918 1.79 10.59 -16.71
C THR A 918 1.25 9.18 -16.49
N GLU A 919 0.05 8.91 -16.99
CA GLU A 919 -0.58 7.62 -16.82
C GLU A 919 0.22 6.53 -17.55
N PRO A 920 0.55 5.41 -16.88
CA PRO A 920 1.15 4.26 -17.52
C PRO A 920 0.32 3.73 -18.70
N PRO A 921 0.94 3.36 -19.84
CA PRO A 921 0.20 2.87 -21.01
C PRO A 921 -0.66 1.64 -20.72
N PHE A 922 -0.31 0.83 -19.72
CA PHE A 922 -1.05 -0.37 -19.38
C PHE A 922 -2.50 -0.10 -18.94
N PHE A 923 -2.80 1.06 -18.34
CA PHE A 923 -4.19 1.39 -17.96
C PHE A 923 -5.10 1.59 -19.19
N ALA A 924 -4.53 1.97 -20.33
CA ALA A 924 -5.24 2.05 -21.60
C ALA A 924 -5.34 0.70 -22.33
N MET A 925 -4.62 -0.33 -21.90
CA MET A 925 -4.63 -1.64 -22.55
C MET A 925 -5.95 -2.36 -22.31
N LYS A 926 -6.56 -2.85 -23.40
CA LYS A 926 -7.71 -3.74 -23.32
C LYS A 926 -7.26 -5.15 -22.99
N LEU A 927 -7.98 -5.82 -22.10
CA LEU A 927 -7.78 -7.25 -21.88
C LEU A 927 -7.93 -8.03 -23.17
N ALA A 928 -7.04 -9.00 -23.37
CA ALA A 928 -7.23 -9.99 -24.42
C ALA A 928 -8.47 -10.83 -24.08
N GLU A 929 -9.46 -10.82 -24.98
CA GLU A 929 -10.60 -11.72 -24.88
C GLU A 929 -10.10 -13.17 -24.88
N PRO A 930 -10.70 -14.07 -24.08
CA PRO A 930 -10.44 -15.50 -24.21
C PRO A 930 -10.64 -15.90 -25.67
N ARG A 931 -9.60 -16.47 -26.29
CA ARG A 931 -9.72 -16.95 -27.68
C ARG A 931 -10.80 -18.04 -27.70
N ALA A 932 -11.59 -18.07 -28.77
CA ALA A 932 -12.49 -19.19 -29.01
C ALA A 932 -11.69 -20.48 -28.98
N ALA A 933 -12.30 -21.59 -28.54
CA ALA A 933 -11.66 -22.89 -28.64
C ALA A 933 -11.16 -23.05 -30.08
N THR A 934 -9.85 -23.21 -30.25
CA THR A 934 -9.24 -23.55 -31.53
C THR A 934 -9.07 -25.05 -31.60
N GLY A 935 -9.07 -25.58 -32.81
CA GLY A 935 -8.62 -26.93 -33.04
C GLY A 935 -7.21 -27.19 -32.50
N PHE A 936 -6.85 -28.46 -32.36
CA PHE A 936 -5.50 -28.91 -32.00
C PHE A 936 -5.06 -30.06 -32.89
N SER A 937 -3.75 -30.33 -32.94
CA SER A 937 -3.19 -31.51 -33.60
C SER A 937 -1.99 -32.02 -32.80
N PHE A 938 -1.93 -33.33 -32.60
CA PHE A 938 -0.85 -34.03 -31.91
C PHE A 938 -0.37 -35.21 -32.76
N ASP A 939 0.88 -35.14 -33.19
CA ASP A 939 1.68 -36.25 -33.72
C ASP A 939 2.60 -36.85 -32.64
N PHE A 940 2.53 -36.34 -31.40
CA PHE A 940 3.27 -36.77 -30.22
C PHE A 940 4.81 -36.60 -30.28
N GLU A 941 5.37 -36.12 -31.38
CA GLU A 941 6.82 -36.06 -31.57
C GLU A 941 7.51 -35.05 -30.64
N ASP A 942 6.86 -33.91 -30.38
CA ASP A 942 7.35 -32.86 -29.48
C ASP A 942 6.96 -33.10 -28.00
N ILE A 943 6.32 -34.23 -27.67
CA ILE A 943 5.90 -34.58 -26.31
C ILE A 943 6.92 -35.53 -25.66
N PRO A 944 7.38 -35.28 -24.42
CA PRO A 944 8.30 -36.17 -23.72
C PRO A 944 7.73 -37.59 -23.53
N LEU A 945 8.61 -38.59 -23.47
CA LEU A 945 8.19 -39.96 -23.17
C LEU A 945 7.65 -40.09 -21.74
N GLY A 946 6.70 -41.00 -21.54
CA GLY A 946 6.15 -41.35 -20.23
C GLY A 946 5.14 -40.35 -19.66
N VAL A 947 4.69 -39.36 -20.44
CA VAL A 947 3.69 -38.36 -19.99
C VAL A 947 2.48 -38.31 -20.92
N ALA A 948 1.32 -37.94 -20.38
CA ALA A 948 0.13 -37.65 -21.17
C ALA A 948 0.24 -36.25 -21.84
N PRO A 949 -0.41 -36.04 -23.00
CA PRO A 949 -0.44 -34.73 -23.64
C PRO A 949 -1.08 -33.65 -22.76
N ARG A 950 -0.48 -32.45 -22.69
CA ARG A 950 -1.06 -31.25 -22.08
C ARG A 950 -2.36 -30.86 -22.81
N GLY A 951 -3.29 -30.31 -22.04
CA GLY A 951 -4.66 -30.10 -22.50
C GLY A 951 -5.55 -31.34 -22.32
N PHE A 952 -4.98 -32.49 -21.97
CA PHE A 952 -5.74 -33.67 -21.57
C PHE A 952 -5.55 -34.02 -20.10
N ALA A 953 -6.59 -34.53 -19.47
CA ALA A 953 -6.57 -35.08 -18.11
C ALA A 953 -6.70 -36.61 -18.16
N CYS A 954 -5.71 -37.31 -17.60
CA CYS A 954 -5.72 -38.76 -17.39
C CYS A 954 -6.42 -39.06 -16.05
N ASN A 955 -7.62 -39.63 -16.10
CA ASN A 955 -8.44 -39.89 -14.93
C ASN A 955 -8.43 -41.38 -14.59
N GLY A 956 -8.35 -41.68 -13.29
CA GLY A 956 -8.27 -43.06 -12.81
C GLY A 956 -6.96 -43.78 -13.16
N CYS A 957 -5.93 -43.02 -13.55
CA CYS A 957 -4.67 -43.58 -14.00
C CYS A 957 -3.80 -44.07 -12.83
N THR A 958 -3.24 -45.27 -12.96
CA THR A 958 -2.29 -45.91 -12.05
C THR A 958 -1.01 -46.28 -12.82
N PRO A 959 0.07 -46.73 -12.15
CA PRO A 959 1.25 -47.24 -12.87
C PRO A 959 0.92 -48.38 -13.84
N GLU A 960 -0.11 -49.17 -13.55
CA GLU A 960 -0.56 -50.32 -14.34
C GLU A 960 -1.63 -49.98 -15.39
N ALA A 961 -2.35 -48.86 -15.23
CA ALA A 961 -3.41 -48.44 -16.13
C ALA A 961 -3.31 -46.93 -16.41
N ASN A 962 -2.79 -46.51 -17.57
CA ASN A 962 -2.50 -45.10 -17.85
C ASN A 962 -2.49 -44.75 -19.34
N PHE A 963 -2.35 -43.45 -19.61
CA PHE A 963 -2.05 -42.90 -20.93
C PHE A 963 -0.69 -42.20 -20.89
N GLN A 964 0.21 -42.57 -21.78
CA GLN A 964 1.55 -41.99 -21.85
C GLN A 964 2.14 -42.04 -23.26
N VAL A 965 2.92 -41.03 -23.64
CA VAL A 965 3.65 -41.05 -24.90
C VAL A 965 4.81 -42.03 -24.85
N VAL A 966 4.94 -42.85 -25.88
CA VAL A 966 5.99 -43.88 -26.03
C VAL A 966 6.70 -43.74 -27.37
N GLU A 967 7.86 -44.37 -27.51
CA GLU A 967 8.62 -44.41 -28.76
C GLU A 967 8.59 -45.82 -29.37
N GLY A 968 8.63 -45.89 -30.70
CA GLY A 968 8.86 -47.12 -31.48
C GLY A 968 7.62 -47.80 -32.05
N THR A 969 6.41 -47.46 -31.58
CA THR A 969 5.13 -47.90 -32.18
C THR A 969 4.30 -46.69 -32.51
N ALA A 970 4.26 -46.29 -33.79
CA ALA A 970 3.56 -45.10 -34.24
C ALA A 970 2.97 -45.30 -35.64
N LYS A 971 1.92 -44.56 -35.98
CA LYS A 971 1.31 -44.50 -37.31
C LYS A 971 2.13 -43.57 -38.20
N SER A 972 2.50 -42.41 -37.66
CA SER A 972 3.40 -41.43 -38.29
C SER A 972 4.57 -41.14 -37.33
N GLY A 973 5.68 -40.61 -37.83
CA GLY A 973 6.83 -40.30 -36.97
C GLY A 973 7.44 -41.50 -36.23
N LYS A 974 7.75 -41.31 -34.95
CA LYS A 974 8.41 -42.29 -34.05
C LYS A 974 7.65 -42.49 -32.74
N ARG A 975 6.75 -41.59 -32.36
CA ARG A 975 6.05 -41.58 -31.08
C ARG A 975 4.56 -41.68 -31.26
N SER A 976 3.89 -42.26 -30.28
CA SER A 976 2.44 -42.30 -30.19
C SER A 976 2.00 -42.29 -28.73
N LEU A 977 0.72 -42.10 -28.50
CA LEU A 977 0.10 -42.21 -27.19
C LEU A 977 -0.28 -43.67 -26.92
N MET A 978 0.34 -44.29 -25.93
CA MET A 978 -0.03 -45.61 -25.45
C MET A 978 -1.09 -45.49 -24.36
N ALA A 979 -2.19 -46.22 -24.50
CA ALA A 979 -3.19 -46.44 -23.48
C ALA A 979 -3.08 -47.88 -22.96
N THR A 980 -2.83 -48.01 -21.65
CA THR A 980 -2.78 -49.29 -20.95
C THR A 980 -4.05 -49.45 -20.13
N ASP A 981 -4.84 -50.48 -20.43
CA ASP A 981 -5.95 -50.93 -19.60
C ASP A 981 -5.43 -52.00 -18.62
N SER A 982 -6.04 -52.08 -17.43
CA SER A 982 -5.73 -53.12 -16.47
C SER A 982 -6.95 -53.58 -15.70
N LYS A 983 -7.01 -54.89 -15.44
CA LYS A 983 -7.98 -55.47 -14.51
C LYS A 983 -7.87 -54.93 -13.07
N SER A 984 -6.72 -54.34 -12.74
CA SER A 984 -6.48 -53.72 -11.44
C SER A 984 -7.01 -52.28 -11.35
N ALA A 985 -7.56 -51.72 -12.43
CA ALA A 985 -8.10 -50.38 -12.45
C ALA A 985 -9.26 -50.22 -11.44
N PRO A 986 -9.37 -49.08 -10.73
CA PRO A 986 -10.36 -48.90 -9.66
C PRO A 986 -11.83 -48.97 -10.11
N LYS A 987 -12.08 -48.77 -11.41
CA LYS A 987 -13.42 -48.79 -12.02
C LYS A 987 -13.31 -49.35 -13.44
N PRO A 988 -14.38 -49.96 -13.98
CA PRO A 988 -14.35 -50.60 -15.29
C PRO A 988 -14.18 -49.67 -16.49
N PHE A 989 -14.36 -48.36 -16.28
CA PHE A 989 -14.14 -47.33 -17.30
C PHE A 989 -12.83 -46.57 -17.10
N TYR A 990 -11.97 -47.01 -16.19
CA TYR A 990 -10.64 -46.42 -15.97
C TYR A 990 -9.56 -47.29 -16.62
N PRO A 991 -8.50 -46.67 -17.15
CA PRO A 991 -8.27 -45.23 -17.23
C PRO A 991 -9.05 -44.58 -18.38
N TYR A 992 -9.23 -43.26 -18.31
CA TYR A 992 -9.69 -42.50 -19.46
C TYR A 992 -8.96 -41.16 -19.60
N LEU A 993 -8.72 -40.75 -20.84
CA LEU A 993 -8.06 -39.49 -21.20
C LEU A 993 -9.09 -38.50 -21.75
N THR A 994 -9.12 -37.27 -21.23
CA THR A 994 -10.19 -36.30 -21.54
C THR A 994 -9.67 -34.94 -21.92
N HIS A 995 -10.34 -34.29 -22.87
CA HIS A 995 -10.21 -32.88 -23.17
C HIS A 995 -11.52 -32.16 -22.86
N MET A 996 -11.47 -31.21 -21.92
CA MET A 996 -12.59 -30.33 -21.58
C MET A 996 -12.51 -29.06 -22.41
N LEU A 997 -13.59 -28.73 -23.13
CA LEU A 997 -13.65 -27.49 -23.89
C LEU A 997 -13.88 -26.29 -22.93
N PRO A 998 -13.06 -25.22 -23.00
CA PRO A 998 -13.19 -24.06 -22.10
C PRO A 998 -14.55 -23.37 -22.17
N LYS A 999 -15.21 -23.47 -23.34
CA LYS A 999 -16.58 -23.04 -23.57
C LYS A 999 -17.32 -24.14 -24.33
N HIS A 1000 -18.56 -24.41 -23.94
CA HIS A 1000 -19.41 -25.36 -24.63
C HIS A 1000 -19.63 -24.90 -26.08
N LEU A 1001 -19.43 -25.83 -27.03
CA LEU A 1001 -19.72 -25.58 -28.44
C LEU A 1001 -21.17 -25.97 -28.71
N GLU A 1002 -22.02 -24.98 -28.98
CA GLU A 1002 -23.47 -25.17 -29.22
C GLU A 1002 -23.84 -25.12 -30.71
N LYS A 1003 -22.93 -24.66 -31.57
CA LYS A 1003 -23.11 -24.48 -33.01
C LYS A 1003 -21.79 -24.68 -33.76
N GLY A 1004 -21.88 -24.91 -35.07
CA GLY A 1004 -20.73 -25.20 -35.94
C GLY A 1004 -20.49 -26.70 -36.11
N THR A 1005 -19.37 -27.06 -36.70
CA THR A 1005 -18.99 -28.46 -36.92
C THR A 1005 -17.71 -28.80 -36.16
N VAL A 1006 -17.77 -29.84 -35.34
CA VAL A 1006 -16.62 -30.41 -34.61
C VAL A 1006 -16.12 -31.62 -35.38
N ILE A 1007 -14.89 -31.58 -35.90
CA ILE A 1007 -14.27 -32.69 -36.62
C ILE A 1007 -13.11 -33.21 -35.78
N PHE A 1008 -13.20 -34.45 -35.32
CA PHE A 1008 -12.16 -35.11 -34.54
C PHE A 1008 -11.61 -36.30 -35.32
N THR A 1009 -10.31 -36.29 -35.60
CA THR A 1009 -9.62 -37.35 -36.32
C THR A 1009 -8.54 -37.97 -35.45
N PHE A 1010 -8.37 -39.28 -35.49
CA PHE A 1010 -7.28 -39.99 -34.82
C PHE A 1010 -7.01 -41.33 -35.51
N SER A 1011 -5.82 -41.86 -35.30
CA SER A 1011 -5.45 -43.22 -35.66
C SER A 1011 -5.34 -44.09 -34.41
N VAL A 1012 -5.82 -45.33 -34.45
CA VAL A 1012 -5.75 -46.27 -33.33
C VAL A 1012 -5.28 -47.65 -33.78
N MET A 1013 -4.49 -48.32 -32.94
CA MET A 1013 -4.06 -49.70 -33.12
C MET A 1013 -4.09 -50.44 -31.78
N GLN A 1014 -4.89 -51.49 -31.69
CA GLN A 1014 -4.91 -52.37 -30.52
C GLN A 1014 -3.73 -53.34 -30.60
N LYS A 1015 -2.95 -53.47 -29.53
CA LYS A 1015 -1.77 -54.34 -29.52
C LYS A 1015 -2.16 -55.79 -29.83
N LYS A 1016 -1.44 -56.43 -30.74
CA LYS A 1016 -1.77 -57.77 -31.25
C LYS A 1016 -1.81 -58.84 -30.15
N GLU A 1017 -0.87 -58.82 -29.22
CA GLU A 1017 -0.72 -59.86 -28.19
C GLU A 1017 -1.63 -59.63 -26.97
N ALA A 1018 -2.10 -58.39 -26.77
CA ALA A 1018 -2.90 -57.98 -25.61
C ALA A 1018 -3.74 -56.75 -25.97
N PRO A 1019 -4.80 -56.89 -26.78
CA PRO A 1019 -5.59 -55.75 -27.23
C PRO A 1019 -6.45 -55.19 -26.09
N ALA A 1020 -6.38 -53.87 -25.87
CA ALA A 1020 -7.33 -53.16 -25.00
C ALA A 1020 -8.55 -52.69 -25.81
N ALA A 1021 -9.74 -52.79 -25.21
CA ALA A 1021 -10.91 -52.09 -25.73
C ALA A 1021 -10.82 -50.59 -25.44
N ILE A 1022 -11.31 -49.78 -26.37
CA ILE A 1022 -11.28 -48.33 -26.25
C ILE A 1022 -12.52 -47.69 -26.88
N ASP A 1023 -13.18 -46.82 -26.12
CA ASP A 1023 -14.33 -46.02 -26.51
C ASP A 1023 -13.94 -44.55 -26.69
N ILE A 1024 -14.40 -43.92 -27.76
CA ILE A 1024 -14.19 -42.51 -28.07
C ILE A 1024 -15.53 -41.81 -28.00
N ALA A 1025 -15.68 -40.97 -26.99
CA ALA A 1025 -16.96 -40.38 -26.63
C ALA A 1025 -16.92 -38.84 -26.63
N PHE A 1026 -18.08 -38.25 -26.94
CA PHE A 1026 -18.37 -36.82 -26.82
C PHE A 1026 -19.49 -36.63 -25.82
N ARG A 1027 -19.33 -35.73 -24.85
CA ARG A 1027 -20.33 -35.48 -23.80
C ARG A 1027 -20.74 -34.02 -23.71
N ASP A 1028 -22.00 -33.82 -23.34
CA ASP A 1028 -22.65 -32.56 -23.02
C ASP A 1028 -22.88 -32.46 -21.50
N TYR A 1029 -22.20 -31.51 -20.88
CA TYR A 1029 -22.33 -31.13 -19.46
C TYR A 1029 -23.04 -29.78 -19.27
N SER A 1030 -23.55 -29.13 -20.33
CA SER A 1030 -24.14 -27.78 -20.26
C SER A 1030 -25.37 -27.69 -19.34
N LYS A 1031 -26.01 -28.82 -19.02
CA LYS A 1031 -27.20 -28.93 -18.14
C LYS A 1031 -26.88 -29.45 -16.74
N LYS A 1032 -25.63 -29.38 -16.30
CA LYS A 1032 -25.20 -29.89 -14.98
C LYS A 1032 -25.91 -29.10 -13.86
N GLY A 1033 -26.82 -29.77 -13.15
CA GLY A 1033 -27.75 -29.16 -12.17
C GLY A 1033 -29.14 -29.81 -12.16
N ASN A 1034 -29.47 -30.60 -13.18
CA ASN A 1034 -30.74 -31.34 -13.25
C ASN A 1034 -30.62 -32.72 -12.56
N ALA A 1035 -31.49 -33.04 -11.60
CA ALA A 1035 -31.34 -34.17 -10.67
C ALA A 1035 -31.44 -35.60 -11.27
N LYS A 1036 -31.45 -35.77 -12.60
CA LYS A 1036 -31.69 -37.07 -13.28
C LYS A 1036 -30.57 -37.60 -14.19
N LYS A 1037 -29.58 -36.81 -14.62
CA LYS A 1037 -28.42 -37.28 -15.41
C LYS A 1037 -27.21 -36.34 -15.21
N GLU A 1038 -26.01 -36.89 -15.11
CA GLU A 1038 -24.76 -36.09 -14.99
C GLU A 1038 -24.27 -35.52 -16.33
N PHE A 1039 -24.59 -36.16 -17.46
CA PHE A 1039 -24.24 -35.74 -18.84
C PHE A 1039 -25.11 -36.44 -19.90
N VAL A 1040 -25.02 -35.98 -21.16
CA VAL A 1040 -25.58 -36.64 -22.36
C VAL A 1040 -24.45 -36.95 -23.33
N SER A 1041 -24.42 -38.14 -23.95
CA SER A 1041 -23.41 -38.50 -24.96
C SER A 1041 -23.95 -38.36 -26.39
N ALA A 1042 -23.08 -37.97 -27.33
CA ALA A 1042 -23.32 -38.16 -28.76
C ALA A 1042 -22.88 -39.57 -29.19
N ALA A 1043 -23.16 -39.95 -30.45
CA ALA A 1043 -22.67 -41.19 -31.01
C ALA A 1043 -21.12 -41.19 -31.04
N GLY A 1044 -20.53 -42.16 -30.33
CA GLY A 1044 -19.09 -42.40 -30.28
C GLY A 1044 -18.66 -43.60 -31.13
N VAL A 1045 -17.37 -43.95 -31.05
CA VAL A 1045 -16.81 -45.14 -31.69
C VAL A 1045 -16.14 -46.01 -30.63
N MET A 1046 -16.50 -47.29 -30.60
CA MET A 1046 -15.91 -48.28 -29.71
C MET A 1046 -15.18 -49.36 -30.50
N PHE A 1047 -13.94 -49.63 -30.09
CA PHE A 1047 -13.15 -50.79 -30.51
C PHE A 1047 -13.19 -51.82 -29.38
N SER A 1048 -13.79 -52.99 -29.63
CA SER A 1048 -13.75 -54.12 -28.68
C SER A 1048 -12.37 -54.78 -28.69
N ALA A 1049 -11.97 -55.50 -27.64
CA ALA A 1049 -10.71 -56.25 -27.62
C ALA A 1049 -10.58 -57.29 -28.76
N ALA A 1050 -11.70 -57.71 -29.35
CA ALA A 1050 -11.73 -58.63 -30.50
C ALA A 1050 -11.48 -57.93 -31.86
N GLY A 1051 -11.34 -56.59 -31.89
CA GLY A 1051 -11.19 -55.81 -33.11
C GLY A 1051 -12.50 -55.41 -33.79
N THR A 1052 -13.65 -55.63 -33.14
CA THR A 1052 -14.94 -55.14 -33.66
C THR A 1052 -15.02 -53.63 -33.47
N VAL A 1053 -15.32 -52.90 -34.54
CA VAL A 1053 -15.55 -51.45 -34.50
C VAL A 1053 -17.04 -51.19 -34.56
N SER A 1054 -17.57 -50.52 -33.55
CA SER A 1054 -18.99 -50.18 -33.47
C SER A 1054 -19.22 -48.69 -33.28
N ALA A 1055 -20.34 -48.20 -33.81
CA ALA A 1055 -20.85 -46.86 -33.56
C ALA A 1055 -22.27 -46.98 -33.02
N ASN A 1056 -22.53 -46.37 -31.85
CA ASN A 1056 -23.82 -46.43 -31.16
C ASN A 1056 -24.37 -47.87 -30.99
N GLY A 1057 -23.51 -48.81 -30.62
CA GLY A 1057 -23.86 -50.22 -30.41
C GLY A 1057 -24.08 -51.03 -31.70
N THR A 1058 -23.91 -50.43 -32.89
CA THR A 1058 -24.00 -51.13 -34.18
C THR A 1058 -22.60 -51.38 -34.73
N GLU A 1059 -22.29 -52.63 -35.08
CA GLU A 1059 -21.04 -52.99 -35.75
C GLU A 1059 -20.96 -52.38 -37.15
N ILE A 1060 -19.86 -51.69 -37.45
CA ILE A 1060 -19.65 -50.97 -38.72
C ILE A 1060 -18.40 -51.41 -39.48
N ALA A 1061 -17.42 -52.00 -38.80
CA ALA A 1061 -16.20 -52.54 -39.39
C ALA A 1061 -15.53 -53.55 -38.44
N THR A 1062 -14.55 -54.30 -38.97
CA THR A 1062 -13.64 -55.14 -38.17
C THR A 1062 -12.21 -54.66 -38.43
N ALA A 1063 -11.51 -54.22 -37.39
CA ALA A 1063 -10.13 -53.76 -37.41
C ALA A 1063 -9.25 -54.75 -36.63
N PRO A 1064 -8.49 -55.65 -37.29
CA PRO A 1064 -7.69 -56.64 -36.60
C PRO A 1064 -6.62 -56.01 -35.68
N PRO A 1065 -6.43 -56.52 -34.44
CA PRO A 1065 -5.32 -56.10 -33.58
C PRO A 1065 -3.96 -56.19 -34.29
N GLY A 1066 -3.10 -55.19 -34.08
CA GLY A 1066 -1.83 -55.02 -34.77
C GLY A 1066 -1.91 -54.19 -36.06
N THR A 1067 -3.09 -53.71 -36.45
CA THR A 1067 -3.27 -52.84 -37.63
C THR A 1067 -3.77 -51.45 -37.24
N TRP A 1068 -3.29 -50.42 -37.93
CA TRP A 1068 -3.73 -49.04 -37.72
C TRP A 1068 -5.03 -48.75 -38.46
N THR A 1069 -5.97 -48.14 -37.74
CA THR A 1069 -7.26 -47.67 -38.28
C THR A 1069 -7.40 -46.18 -38.02
N THR A 1070 -7.70 -45.40 -39.05
CA THR A 1070 -7.95 -43.95 -38.91
C THR A 1070 -9.45 -43.70 -38.83
N VAL A 1071 -9.87 -42.93 -37.84
CA VAL A 1071 -11.27 -42.60 -37.58
C VAL A 1071 -11.42 -41.08 -37.62
N THR A 1072 -12.45 -40.60 -38.33
CA THR A 1072 -12.90 -39.20 -38.30
C THR A 1072 -14.35 -39.15 -37.84
N ILE A 1073 -14.62 -38.37 -36.79
CA ILE A 1073 -15.95 -38.13 -36.23
C ILE A 1073 -16.28 -36.65 -36.43
N SER A 1074 -17.36 -36.37 -37.15
CA SER A 1074 -17.84 -35.01 -37.43
C SER A 1074 -19.20 -34.80 -36.77
N LEU A 1075 -19.28 -33.90 -35.78
CA LEU A 1075 -20.54 -33.50 -35.14
C LEU A 1075 -20.98 -32.14 -35.68
N SER A 1076 -22.12 -32.12 -36.39
CA SER A 1076 -22.75 -30.89 -36.86
C SER A 1076 -23.79 -30.41 -35.86
N LEU A 1077 -23.52 -29.29 -35.21
CA LEU A 1077 -24.33 -28.74 -34.12
C LEU A 1077 -25.33 -27.68 -34.65
N GLY A 1078 -26.09 -27.06 -33.75
CA GLY A 1078 -27.11 -26.08 -34.13
C GLY A 1078 -28.29 -26.73 -34.88
N SER A 1079 -28.57 -26.27 -36.09
CA SER A 1079 -29.70 -26.76 -36.90
C SER A 1079 -29.42 -28.07 -37.65
N ALA A 1080 -28.16 -28.40 -37.94
CA ALA A 1080 -27.82 -29.59 -38.72
C ALA A 1080 -28.02 -30.89 -37.93
N ARG A 1081 -27.62 -30.91 -36.65
CA ARG A 1081 -27.83 -31.98 -35.66
C ARG A 1081 -27.45 -33.41 -36.13
N THR A 1082 -26.25 -33.61 -36.65
CA THR A 1082 -25.75 -34.95 -37.08
C THR A 1082 -24.44 -35.34 -36.41
N THR A 1083 -24.20 -36.65 -36.31
CA THR A 1083 -22.89 -37.26 -36.10
C THR A 1083 -22.54 -38.14 -37.30
N ASP A 1084 -21.47 -37.80 -38.00
CA ASP A 1084 -20.94 -38.52 -39.15
C ASP A 1084 -19.60 -39.15 -38.78
N ILE A 1085 -19.50 -40.48 -38.84
CA ILE A 1085 -18.31 -41.25 -38.49
C ILE A 1085 -17.76 -41.91 -39.75
N THR A 1086 -16.48 -41.70 -40.02
CA THR A 1086 -15.73 -42.36 -41.10
C THR A 1086 -14.60 -43.20 -40.50
N VAL A 1087 -14.55 -44.48 -40.83
CA VAL A 1087 -13.51 -45.44 -40.41
C VAL A 1087 -12.74 -45.88 -41.65
N THR A 1088 -11.43 -45.68 -41.66
CA THR A 1088 -10.51 -46.09 -42.73
C THR A 1088 -9.57 -47.17 -42.19
N LEU A 1089 -9.74 -48.40 -42.69
CA LEU A 1089 -8.94 -49.56 -42.30
C LEU A 1089 -7.56 -49.53 -42.97
N ALA A 1090 -6.63 -50.36 -42.48
CA ALA A 1090 -5.25 -50.42 -42.95
C ALA A 1090 -5.11 -50.80 -44.45
N ASP A 1091 -6.08 -51.51 -45.02
CA ASP A 1091 -6.13 -51.89 -46.43
C ASP A 1091 -6.69 -50.77 -47.35
N GLY A 1092 -7.07 -49.63 -46.77
CA GLY A 1092 -7.70 -48.50 -47.47
C GLY A 1092 -9.23 -48.59 -47.56
N THR A 1093 -9.85 -49.63 -47.01
CA THR A 1093 -11.32 -49.74 -46.96
C THR A 1093 -11.91 -48.64 -46.09
N VAL A 1094 -12.86 -47.87 -46.65
CA VAL A 1094 -13.56 -46.78 -45.95
C VAL A 1094 -15.00 -47.20 -45.63
N LYS A 1095 -15.41 -47.06 -44.37
CA LYS A 1095 -16.78 -47.23 -43.89
C LYS A 1095 -17.30 -45.92 -43.34
N LYS A 1096 -18.55 -45.57 -43.64
CA LYS A 1096 -19.20 -44.35 -43.17
C LYS A 1096 -20.54 -44.68 -42.54
N VAL A 1097 -20.83 -44.05 -41.42
CA VAL A 1097 -22.14 -44.10 -40.75
C VAL A 1097 -22.53 -42.69 -40.34
N SER A 1098 -23.81 -42.37 -40.49
CA SER A 1098 -24.39 -41.11 -40.08
C SER A 1098 -25.57 -41.37 -39.15
N SER A 1099 -25.70 -40.57 -38.11
CA SER A 1099 -26.78 -40.68 -37.13
C SER A 1099 -27.21 -39.29 -36.65
N PRO A 1100 -28.49 -39.07 -36.33
CA PRO A 1100 -28.95 -37.81 -35.75
C PRO A 1100 -28.41 -37.64 -34.31
N LEU A 1101 -28.10 -36.39 -33.93
CA LEU A 1101 -27.81 -36.07 -32.53
C LEU A 1101 -29.10 -36.13 -31.71
N SER A 1102 -29.02 -36.75 -30.52
CA SER A 1102 -30.12 -36.74 -29.54
C SER A 1102 -30.59 -35.32 -29.25
N ASP A 1103 -31.89 -35.09 -29.16
CA ASP A 1103 -32.48 -33.78 -28.79
C ASP A 1103 -32.00 -33.27 -27.43
N GLU A 1104 -31.54 -34.16 -26.55
CA GLU A 1104 -30.96 -33.79 -25.26
C GLU A 1104 -29.54 -33.24 -25.37
N PHE A 1105 -28.79 -33.61 -26.42
CA PHE A 1105 -27.41 -33.18 -26.69
C PHE A 1105 -27.42 -31.81 -27.38
N ALA A 1106 -27.14 -30.78 -26.60
CA ALA A 1106 -27.15 -29.38 -27.03
C ALA A 1106 -25.75 -28.87 -27.37
N ALA A 1107 -24.73 -29.36 -26.68
CA ALA A 1107 -23.37 -28.86 -26.84
C ALA A 1107 -22.29 -29.93 -26.67
N VAL A 1108 -21.17 -29.77 -27.37
CA VAL A 1108 -19.94 -30.51 -27.04
C VAL A 1108 -19.22 -29.76 -25.92
N SER A 1109 -18.92 -30.48 -24.84
CA SER A 1109 -18.20 -29.93 -23.68
C SER A 1109 -17.01 -30.77 -23.26
N TRP A 1110 -16.99 -32.03 -23.65
CA TRP A 1110 -16.02 -33.03 -23.24
C TRP A 1110 -15.79 -34.00 -24.41
N ILE A 1111 -14.53 -34.33 -24.66
CA ILE A 1111 -14.08 -35.34 -25.62
C ILE A 1111 -13.17 -36.30 -24.85
N GLY A 1112 -13.26 -37.61 -25.08
CA GLY A 1112 -12.34 -38.51 -24.40
C GLY A 1112 -12.22 -39.91 -24.97
N PHE A 1113 -11.09 -40.52 -24.62
CA PHE A 1113 -10.73 -41.90 -24.87
C PHE A 1113 -10.89 -42.69 -23.57
N VAL A 1114 -11.69 -43.75 -23.57
CA VAL A 1114 -12.10 -44.49 -22.37
C VAL A 1114 -11.73 -45.96 -22.56
N CYS A 1115 -10.86 -46.51 -21.70
CA CYS A 1115 -10.63 -47.94 -21.64
C CYS A 1115 -11.81 -48.63 -20.94
N GLY A 1116 -12.28 -49.76 -21.47
CA GLY A 1116 -13.64 -50.26 -21.16
C GLY A 1116 -13.78 -51.65 -20.56
N ASP A 1117 -12.74 -52.49 -20.53
CA ASP A 1117 -12.95 -53.95 -20.40
C ASP A 1117 -12.37 -54.61 -19.14
N THR A 1118 -11.77 -53.86 -18.19
CA THR A 1118 -11.13 -54.46 -16.98
C THR A 1118 -10.19 -55.63 -17.31
N VAL A 1119 -9.55 -55.59 -18.48
CA VAL A 1119 -8.55 -56.58 -18.91
C VAL A 1119 -7.19 -55.92 -18.97
N ASP A 1120 -6.14 -56.72 -18.81
CA ASP A 1120 -4.79 -56.21 -19.07
C ASP A 1120 -4.59 -56.13 -20.58
N GLY A 1121 -4.46 -54.91 -21.11
CA GLY A 1121 -4.40 -54.67 -22.55
C GLY A 1121 -3.74 -53.35 -22.90
N VAL A 1122 -3.33 -53.22 -24.15
CA VAL A 1122 -2.70 -52.01 -24.68
C VAL A 1122 -3.32 -51.63 -26.01
N CYS A 1123 -3.52 -50.34 -26.23
CA CYS A 1123 -3.69 -49.78 -27.57
C CYS A 1123 -2.84 -48.53 -27.73
N TYR A 1124 -2.53 -48.19 -28.98
CA TYR A 1124 -1.76 -47.02 -29.37
C TYR A 1124 -2.65 -46.09 -30.16
N ILE A 1125 -2.56 -44.79 -29.88
CA ILE A 1125 -3.30 -43.74 -30.53
C ILE A 1125 -2.29 -42.75 -31.12
N ASP A 1126 -2.51 -42.33 -32.35
CA ASP A 1126 -1.63 -41.43 -33.07
C ASP A 1126 -2.41 -40.43 -33.94
N ASP A 1127 -1.74 -39.39 -34.45
CA ASP A 1127 -2.30 -38.40 -35.37
C ASP A 1127 -3.65 -37.79 -34.90
N ILE A 1128 -3.75 -37.44 -33.62
CA ILE A 1128 -5.00 -36.87 -33.07
C ILE A 1128 -5.14 -35.43 -33.54
N SER A 1129 -6.29 -35.07 -34.10
CA SER A 1129 -6.64 -33.68 -34.39
C SER A 1129 -8.09 -33.37 -34.07
N LEU A 1130 -8.33 -32.14 -33.64
CA LEU A 1130 -9.63 -31.52 -33.49
C LEU A 1130 -9.65 -30.30 -34.41
N ASP A 1131 -10.64 -30.20 -35.29
CA ASP A 1131 -10.89 -29.04 -36.14
C ASP A 1131 -12.30 -28.52 -35.85
N LEU A 1132 -12.43 -27.20 -35.73
CA LEU A 1132 -13.65 -26.51 -35.32
C LEU A 1132 -14.02 -25.52 -36.42
N LYS A 1133 -15.13 -25.79 -37.13
CA LYS A 1133 -15.58 -25.03 -38.31
C LYS A 1133 -16.88 -24.25 -38.08
#